data_AF-A0EBC8-F1
#
_entry.id   AF-A0EBC8-F1
#
_cell.length_a   1.000
_cell.length_b   1.000
_cell.length_c   1.000
_cell.angle_alpha   90.00
_cell.angle_beta   90.00
_cell.angle_gamma   90.00
#
_symmetry.space_group_name_H-M   'P 1'
#
loop_
_entity.id
_entity.type
_entity.pdbx_description
1 polymer ?
#
loop_
_entity_poly.entity_id
_entity_poly.type
_entity_poly.pdbx_seq_one_letter_code
_entity_poly.pdbx_strand_id
1 'polypeptide(L)'
;MELSNISIFAIIPYKTECIIQSVNQIPYQSFSCLGESFSRVSPKILPLFYDEALDTTAICVLNKMKMQKSDENVSVVEISPFKSNMTISQLLFKDINCETCDNGLLYIQLKEKHSYLDIKSLNVERNQCGKSSCINIINNMQSRRRLQKLIPFVNSKNYQVNLLNYICQKNQGYEGTCLRIQNITTLIISSILQKNIAANKGGAILVIGIEDFYIEQSILQDNRANIGGGIFMTDQMNQNMTLLGSLVQDNIAKLYGNNEAQIPSQLAISVDAVNYLPKIKILQTENLVIEQIHIKKYEVFRNVFSDTLYFPNGQTVSDYKYFDWQKEQYYPYNLHLRIVALDQYDSIINNLQKTSCSIKGRLLDDELERLFTNNFTNQENIEFGYKDYNLDQLIIYLDDELNMTLQLQFNCSSIFIPIRGDNKQIESYHQNYYLRMNVKTLPCQLGEIKKTSNKICVPCDPELGQYSLVINSQRCQVKDDVSTKEIKSAQLNLREGFWRPYFNSDSIDQCINLPRNCNGGWSQGDNSCSNGHIGALCEECDIYDIRGSGHFSKSVQYSCSSCLNNSKNIVIIILVSIWTLISIFISVKSTVALLNQIAIQIQMTKLRFIKNSIQSQSAILIKMLTNHLQILTAITTFKINLSTGLTNALNAIGNPIQTMAYSLDCFLIYMFSMEIHYARIIWQLIMPFIYIFLFLGIYYITVKCGAIKYSLSVITTTFIYIYIYIQPNLVGGLISLLSFRQISGYQWIQANVAYRYDTSQHIIWLLAFCLPGLFLFALLIPSLFFIALYIKRDVLNEKKIRQQFGYLYNEYKTGAFFWEIVKIVEKELLIIFLSYYDDNIIQKGTLVLLVVYLYSELNHRFKPYNMSTLNNLDALSAKVCQISIILGFGIYIDELYGNFEIQIPYFIILAMLNLFYFMLLFNEILKSYYLELEGKFDKVRDKLSVIAPWAVKHPYFRKYLENSTQRRKRIQNQYQKIKKYLFSYAKPIKELKENLNSLSTQIRPTNSNPQILLNQEQVKKLPSKFEFLNDNYQSRASIVISSF
;
A
#
# COMPACT_ATOMS: atom_id res chain seq x y z
N MET A 1 -4.12 -71.29 -48.62
CA MET A 1 -2.93 -72.11 -48.32
C MET A 1 -3.24 -72.95 -47.08
N GLU A 2 -2.69 -74.16 -47.07
CA GLU A 2 -2.45 -75.06 -45.92
C GLU A 2 -3.59 -75.74 -45.16
N LEU A 3 -3.28 -76.99 -44.78
CA LEU A 3 -4.07 -77.95 -44.00
C LEU A 3 -3.53 -78.05 -42.57
N SER A 4 -4.37 -78.52 -41.63
CA SER A 4 -4.06 -79.43 -40.48
C SER A 4 -5.23 -79.36 -39.48
N ASN A 5 -5.62 -80.40 -38.74
CA ASN A 5 -5.16 -81.79 -38.62
C ASN A 5 -6.35 -82.75 -38.30
N ILE A 6 -6.14 -84.06 -38.46
CA ILE A 6 -7.10 -85.15 -38.19
C ILE A 6 -6.56 -86.09 -37.09
N SER A 7 -7.42 -86.60 -36.21
CA SER A 7 -7.38 -87.95 -35.55
C SER A 7 -8.63 -88.06 -34.65
N ILE A 8 -9.58 -89.01 -34.76
CA ILE A 8 -9.65 -90.47 -34.99
C ILE A 8 -9.61 -91.30 -33.68
N PHE A 9 -10.49 -92.31 -33.65
CA PHE A 9 -10.71 -93.46 -32.74
C PHE A 9 -11.97 -93.38 -31.86
N ALA A 10 -12.79 -94.44 -31.72
CA ALA A 10 -12.59 -95.85 -32.09
C ALA A 10 -13.84 -96.54 -32.70
N ILE A 11 -13.59 -97.69 -33.35
CA ILE A 11 -14.55 -98.65 -33.90
C ILE A 11 -14.63 -99.86 -32.95
N ILE A 12 -15.80 -100.51 -32.81
CA ILE A 12 -15.98 -101.98 -32.79
C ILE A 12 -17.49 -102.34 -32.82
N PRO A 13 -17.93 -103.37 -33.58
CA PRO A 13 -19.34 -103.74 -33.75
C PRO A 13 -19.76 -104.97 -32.93
N TYR A 14 -21.07 -105.20 -32.70
CA TYR A 14 -21.63 -106.55 -32.56
C TYR A 14 -23.14 -106.61 -32.89
N LYS A 15 -23.57 -107.70 -33.53
CA LYS A 15 -24.98 -108.14 -33.70
C LYS A 15 -25.30 -109.17 -32.59
N THR A 16 -26.53 -109.18 -32.06
CA THR A 16 -27.46 -110.36 -31.99
C THR A 16 -28.73 -110.05 -31.19
N GLU A 17 -29.71 -110.95 -31.27
CA GLU A 17 -31.12 -110.74 -30.92
C GLU A 17 -31.49 -111.10 -29.46
N CYS A 18 -32.65 -110.58 -29.04
CA CYS A 18 -33.57 -111.01 -27.97
C CYS A 18 -33.15 -112.04 -26.90
N ILE A 19 -33.40 -111.70 -25.61
CA ILE A 19 -34.39 -112.36 -24.73
C ILE A 19 -34.57 -111.56 -23.42
N ILE A 20 -35.73 -111.74 -22.77
CA ILE A 20 -36.27 -110.99 -21.63
C ILE A 20 -35.77 -111.53 -20.27
N GLN A 21 -35.40 -110.66 -19.31
CA GLN A 21 -35.85 -110.74 -17.89
C GLN A 21 -35.44 -109.51 -17.06
N SER A 22 -36.04 -109.38 -15.87
CA SER A 22 -36.19 -108.14 -15.10
C SER A 22 -35.26 -107.98 -13.88
N VAL A 23 -35.08 -106.71 -13.46
CA VAL A 23 -34.91 -106.16 -12.08
C VAL A 23 -33.72 -105.18 -11.91
N ASN A 24 -34.09 -103.94 -11.50
CA ASN A 24 -33.36 -102.89 -10.77
C ASN A 24 -31.82 -102.74 -10.90
N GLN A 25 -31.37 -101.62 -11.49
CA GLN A 25 -30.46 -100.62 -10.86
C GLN A 25 -30.27 -99.37 -11.75
N ILE A 26 -30.02 -98.21 -11.14
CA ILE A 26 -29.72 -96.93 -11.82
C ILE A 26 -28.24 -96.91 -12.24
N PRO A 27 -27.92 -96.56 -13.51
CA PRO A 27 -27.02 -95.40 -13.71
C PRO A 27 -27.32 -94.54 -14.95
N TYR A 28 -26.75 -93.34 -14.94
CA TYR A 28 -26.66 -92.35 -16.02
C TYR A 28 -26.48 -92.93 -17.44
N GLN A 29 -27.24 -92.41 -18.42
CA GLN A 29 -26.88 -92.47 -19.83
C GLN A 29 -27.10 -91.13 -20.54
N SER A 30 -26.04 -90.62 -21.16
CA SER A 30 -26.06 -89.48 -22.07
C SER A 30 -26.40 -89.94 -23.49
N PHE A 31 -27.32 -89.27 -24.17
CA PHE A 31 -27.68 -89.58 -25.56
C PHE A 31 -27.30 -88.44 -26.50
N SER A 32 -26.67 -88.79 -27.63
CA SER A 32 -26.31 -87.89 -28.72
C SER A 32 -27.24 -88.08 -29.92
N CYS A 33 -27.79 -86.99 -30.47
CA CYS A 33 -28.56 -87.05 -31.71
C CYS A 33 -27.63 -86.94 -32.94
N LEU A 34 -27.70 -87.94 -33.83
CA LEU A 34 -27.12 -87.86 -35.17
C LEU A 34 -28.00 -86.99 -36.07
N GLY A 35 -27.38 -86.25 -36.99
CA GLY A 35 -28.07 -85.28 -37.84
C GLY A 35 -27.97 -85.59 -39.33
N GLU A 36 -28.83 -84.95 -40.11
CA GLU A 36 -28.67 -84.76 -41.56
C GLU A 36 -29.38 -83.47 -42.02
N SER A 37 -29.10 -83.02 -43.24
CA SER A 37 -29.38 -81.65 -43.71
C SER A 37 -30.68 -81.50 -44.52
N PHE A 38 -31.02 -80.24 -44.85
CA PHE A 38 -32.00 -79.72 -45.85
C PHE A 38 -33.19 -78.87 -45.33
N SER A 39 -33.94 -78.29 -46.27
CA SER A 39 -34.19 -76.83 -46.38
C SER A 39 -35.55 -76.30 -45.83
N ARG A 40 -36.00 -75.14 -46.33
CA ARG A 40 -36.76 -74.05 -45.63
C ARG A 40 -38.26 -74.30 -45.30
N VAL A 41 -38.78 -73.46 -44.37
CA VAL A 41 -40.19 -73.08 -44.01
C VAL A 41 -40.88 -73.84 -42.81
N SER A 42 -41.56 -73.06 -41.94
CA SER A 42 -41.90 -73.27 -40.49
C SER A 42 -43.43 -73.33 -40.14
N PRO A 43 -43.90 -73.66 -38.90
CA PRO A 43 -45.28 -74.17 -38.60
C PRO A 43 -46.21 -73.42 -37.59
N LYS A 44 -47.46 -73.93 -37.45
CA LYS A 44 -48.48 -73.61 -36.41
C LYS A 44 -48.84 -74.86 -35.53
N ILE A 45 -49.88 -74.74 -34.71
CA ILE A 45 -50.04 -75.25 -33.33
C ILE A 45 -50.80 -76.59 -33.24
N LEU A 46 -50.46 -77.41 -32.24
CA LEU A 46 -51.19 -78.62 -31.82
C LEU A 46 -51.95 -78.36 -30.50
N PRO A 47 -53.26 -78.65 -30.40
CA PRO A 47 -53.97 -78.61 -29.12
C PRO A 47 -53.61 -79.82 -28.26
N LEU A 48 -53.22 -79.58 -27.01
CA LEU A 48 -52.99 -80.61 -26.00
C LEU A 48 -54.34 -81.12 -25.46
N PHE A 49 -54.73 -82.34 -25.85
CA PHE A 49 -55.66 -83.12 -25.05
C PHE A 49 -54.89 -83.72 -23.86
N TYR A 50 -55.46 -83.53 -22.67
CA TYR A 50 -55.00 -84.10 -21.41
C TYR A 50 -55.37 -85.59 -21.35
N ASP A 51 -54.45 -86.44 -20.88
CA ASP A 51 -54.81 -87.74 -20.30
C ASP A 51 -53.90 -88.00 -19.09
N GLU A 52 -54.48 -88.49 -18.00
CA GLU A 52 -54.02 -88.18 -16.63
C GLU A 52 -53.11 -89.27 -16.01
N ALA A 53 -52.51 -90.13 -16.85
CA ALA A 53 -51.93 -91.39 -16.38
C ALA A 53 -50.64 -91.84 -17.12
N LEU A 54 -49.58 -91.03 -17.11
CA LEU A 54 -48.21 -91.54 -17.37
C LEU A 54 -47.12 -90.61 -16.81
N ASP A 55 -46.62 -90.98 -15.63
CA ASP A 55 -45.44 -90.37 -15.03
C ASP A 55 -44.17 -90.72 -15.83
N THR A 56 -43.16 -89.84 -15.80
CA THR A 56 -41.82 -90.04 -16.41
C THR A 56 -41.75 -90.25 -17.94
N THR A 57 -41.94 -89.19 -18.75
CA THR A 57 -41.44 -89.17 -20.15
C THR A 57 -40.57 -87.94 -20.46
N ALA A 58 -39.26 -88.17 -20.55
CA ALA A 58 -38.33 -87.21 -21.15
C ALA A 58 -38.47 -87.25 -22.68
N ILE A 59 -39.32 -86.40 -23.25
CA ILE A 59 -39.53 -86.36 -24.71
C ILE A 59 -38.52 -85.41 -25.34
N CYS A 60 -37.63 -85.96 -26.18
CA CYS A 60 -36.78 -85.19 -27.08
C CYS A 60 -37.63 -84.58 -28.21
N VAL A 61 -38.29 -83.44 -27.95
CA VAL A 61 -39.07 -82.70 -28.95
C VAL A 61 -38.15 -81.80 -29.77
N LEU A 62 -37.46 -82.37 -30.76
CA LEU A 62 -36.67 -81.58 -31.71
C LEU A 62 -36.72 -82.09 -33.17
N ASN A 63 -37.82 -82.73 -33.57
CA ASN A 63 -37.99 -83.26 -34.93
C ASN A 63 -39.37 -83.03 -35.58
N LYS A 64 -40.18 -82.07 -35.11
CA LYS A 64 -41.52 -81.82 -35.68
C LYS A 64 -42.00 -80.35 -35.73
N MET A 65 -41.10 -79.41 -36.04
CA MET A 65 -41.46 -77.98 -36.23
C MET A 65 -41.09 -77.42 -37.63
N LYS A 66 -41.74 -77.88 -38.70
CA LYS A 66 -41.74 -77.23 -40.05
C LYS A 66 -43.13 -77.30 -40.74
N MET A 67 -43.54 -76.22 -41.44
CA MET A 67 -44.77 -75.95 -42.24
C MET A 67 -46.13 -75.56 -41.58
N GLN A 68 -46.55 -74.27 -41.75
CA GLN A 68 -47.78 -73.52 -41.39
C GLN A 68 -47.52 -72.10 -40.77
N LYS A 69 -48.42 -71.14 -41.00
CA LYS A 69 -48.28 -69.72 -40.61
C LYS A 69 -49.23 -69.36 -39.45
N SER A 70 -48.78 -68.59 -38.46
CA SER A 70 -49.60 -68.08 -37.34
C SER A 70 -49.84 -66.58 -37.44
N ASP A 71 -51.11 -66.17 -37.49
CA ASP A 71 -51.51 -64.76 -37.26
C ASP A 71 -51.77 -64.46 -35.76
N GLU A 72 -51.26 -65.31 -34.85
CA GLU A 72 -51.25 -65.07 -33.40
C GLU A 72 -49.80 -64.98 -32.91
N ASN A 73 -49.42 -63.80 -32.43
CA ASN A 73 -48.06 -63.46 -32.00
C ASN A 73 -47.81 -63.98 -30.57
N VAL A 74 -47.06 -65.06 -30.40
CA VAL A 74 -46.78 -65.57 -29.03
C VAL A 74 -45.30 -65.88 -28.76
N SER A 75 -44.60 -66.65 -29.60
CA SER A 75 -43.12 -66.80 -29.66
C SER A 75 -42.79 -67.94 -30.66
N VAL A 76 -41.51 -68.29 -30.87
CA VAL A 76 -41.15 -69.52 -31.60
C VAL A 76 -41.28 -70.76 -30.72
N VAL A 77 -40.94 -70.65 -29.43
CA VAL A 77 -41.12 -71.67 -28.39
C VAL A 77 -41.69 -70.98 -27.15
N GLU A 78 -42.83 -71.45 -26.65
CA GLU A 78 -43.43 -71.03 -25.39
C GLU A 78 -43.43 -72.19 -24.40
N ILE A 79 -42.99 -71.95 -23.16
CA ILE A 79 -42.95 -72.94 -22.09
C ILE A 79 -43.53 -72.31 -20.82
N SER A 80 -44.66 -72.83 -20.33
CA SER A 80 -45.30 -72.31 -19.10
C SER A 80 -45.48 -73.40 -18.04
N PRO A 81 -44.38 -73.90 -17.44
CA PRO A 81 -44.38 -75.08 -16.57
C PRO A 81 -45.28 -74.88 -15.35
N PHE A 82 -46.16 -75.85 -15.09
CA PHE A 82 -47.10 -75.79 -13.96
C PHE A 82 -46.55 -76.39 -12.66
N LYS A 83 -45.52 -77.26 -12.71
CA LYS A 83 -44.79 -77.80 -11.54
C LYS A 83 -43.48 -78.49 -11.93
N SER A 84 -42.60 -78.67 -10.94
CA SER A 84 -41.29 -79.35 -10.94
C SER A 84 -40.13 -78.63 -11.66
N ASN A 85 -38.90 -79.05 -11.31
CA ASN A 85 -37.64 -78.45 -11.79
C ASN A 85 -37.41 -78.81 -13.26
N MET A 86 -37.10 -77.81 -14.08
CA MET A 86 -36.89 -78.00 -15.52
C MET A 86 -35.40 -77.84 -15.88
N THR A 87 -34.88 -78.74 -16.71
CA THR A 87 -33.55 -78.59 -17.30
C THR A 87 -33.66 -78.53 -18.83
N ILE A 88 -33.07 -77.52 -19.45
CA ILE A 88 -32.99 -77.37 -20.91
C ILE A 88 -31.51 -77.45 -21.29
N SER A 89 -31.13 -78.43 -22.11
CA SER A 89 -29.73 -78.63 -22.52
C SER A 89 -29.55 -78.74 -24.02
N GLN A 90 -28.44 -78.22 -24.55
CA GLN A 90 -28.00 -78.38 -25.95
C GLN A 90 -28.96 -77.79 -26.99
N LEU A 91 -29.52 -76.60 -26.72
CA LEU A 91 -30.47 -75.94 -27.62
C LEU A 91 -29.75 -74.93 -28.54
N LEU A 92 -30.09 -74.93 -29.83
CA LEU A 92 -29.47 -74.08 -30.86
C LEU A 92 -30.52 -73.31 -31.66
N PHE A 93 -30.51 -71.98 -31.57
CA PHE A 93 -31.25 -71.08 -32.46
C PHE A 93 -30.27 -70.35 -33.39
N LYS A 94 -30.38 -70.56 -34.69
CA LYS A 94 -29.40 -70.06 -35.66
C LYS A 94 -30.04 -69.64 -36.98
N ASP A 95 -29.68 -68.45 -37.44
CA ASP A 95 -30.14 -67.85 -38.71
C ASP A 95 -31.69 -67.74 -38.82
N ILE A 96 -32.39 -67.53 -37.70
CA ILE A 96 -33.86 -67.35 -37.65
C ILE A 96 -34.21 -65.86 -37.81
N ASN A 97 -35.06 -65.54 -38.80
CA ASN A 97 -35.67 -64.21 -38.91
C ASN A 97 -37.13 -64.24 -38.45
N CYS A 98 -37.44 -63.64 -37.29
CA CYS A 98 -38.82 -63.41 -36.82
C CYS A 98 -39.06 -61.92 -36.56
N GLU A 99 -39.70 -61.22 -37.50
CA GLU A 99 -39.99 -59.78 -37.38
C GLU A 99 -41.21 -59.49 -36.49
N THR A 100 -42.14 -60.44 -36.35
CA THR A 100 -43.42 -60.28 -35.61
C THR A 100 -43.47 -60.99 -34.25
N CYS A 101 -42.36 -61.58 -33.78
CA CYS A 101 -42.31 -62.25 -32.48
C CYS A 101 -42.45 -61.22 -31.34
N ASP A 102 -43.61 -61.21 -30.67
CA ASP A 102 -43.88 -60.28 -29.56
C ASP A 102 -43.17 -60.68 -28.24
N ASN A 103 -42.96 -61.98 -27.96
CA ASN A 103 -42.21 -62.45 -26.78
C ASN A 103 -40.84 -63.09 -27.09
N GLY A 104 -40.34 -62.98 -28.33
CA GLY A 104 -39.03 -63.51 -28.71
C GLY A 104 -39.04 -64.92 -29.32
N LEU A 105 -37.86 -65.56 -29.38
CA LEU A 105 -37.71 -66.93 -29.87
C LEU A 105 -38.07 -67.96 -28.80
N LEU A 106 -37.60 -67.76 -27.56
CA LEU A 106 -37.90 -68.61 -26.42
C LEU A 106 -38.53 -67.79 -25.31
N TYR A 107 -39.80 -68.04 -25.05
CA TYR A 107 -40.56 -67.41 -23.97
C TYR A 107 -40.84 -68.46 -22.88
N ILE A 108 -40.45 -68.16 -21.64
CA ILE A 108 -40.63 -69.04 -20.49
C ILE A 108 -41.36 -68.28 -19.38
N GLN A 109 -42.52 -68.80 -18.97
CA GLN A 109 -43.35 -68.19 -17.94
C GLN A 109 -43.43 -69.08 -16.71
N LEU A 110 -42.69 -68.71 -15.66
CA LEU A 110 -42.73 -69.39 -14.37
C LEU A 110 -44.02 -69.04 -13.61
N LYS A 111 -44.76 -70.06 -13.15
CA LYS A 111 -46.04 -69.90 -12.44
C LYS A 111 -45.95 -70.10 -10.92
N GLU A 112 -44.93 -70.80 -10.42
CA GLU A 112 -44.72 -71.02 -8.99
C GLU A 112 -43.42 -70.37 -8.49
N LYS A 113 -43.41 -69.92 -7.23
CA LYS A 113 -42.26 -69.23 -6.61
C LYS A 113 -41.05 -70.14 -6.36
N HIS A 114 -41.22 -71.46 -6.44
CA HIS A 114 -40.19 -72.47 -6.16
C HIS A 114 -39.82 -73.30 -7.40
N SER A 115 -40.18 -72.84 -8.61
CA SER A 115 -39.70 -73.44 -9.86
C SER A 115 -38.21 -73.14 -10.06
N TYR A 116 -37.42 -74.17 -10.33
CA TYR A 116 -36.00 -74.05 -10.72
C TYR A 116 -35.84 -74.37 -12.21
N LEU A 117 -35.08 -73.56 -12.94
CA LEU A 117 -34.81 -73.69 -14.37
C LEU A 117 -33.30 -73.67 -14.63
N ASP A 118 -32.76 -74.81 -15.05
CA ASP A 118 -31.33 -75.03 -15.33
C ASP A 118 -31.13 -75.10 -16.86
N ILE A 119 -30.59 -74.04 -17.48
CA ILE A 119 -30.33 -73.96 -18.92
C ILE A 119 -28.82 -74.19 -19.16
N LYS A 120 -28.46 -75.20 -19.97
CA LYS A 120 -27.07 -75.64 -20.19
C LYS A 120 -26.72 -75.70 -21.68
N SER A 121 -25.64 -75.03 -22.08
CA SER A 121 -25.16 -75.02 -23.47
C SER A 121 -26.22 -74.57 -24.48
N LEU A 122 -26.80 -73.40 -24.24
CA LEU A 122 -27.71 -72.71 -25.17
C LEU A 122 -26.87 -71.88 -26.14
N ASN A 123 -27.15 -71.95 -27.44
CA ASN A 123 -26.49 -71.13 -28.46
C ASN A 123 -27.52 -70.40 -29.33
N VAL A 124 -27.38 -69.08 -29.43
CA VAL A 124 -28.27 -68.16 -30.16
C VAL A 124 -27.40 -67.29 -31.07
N GLU A 125 -27.36 -67.62 -32.37
CA GLU A 125 -26.50 -66.97 -33.37
C GLU A 125 -27.27 -66.37 -34.55
N ARG A 126 -27.01 -65.09 -34.87
CA ARG A 126 -27.50 -64.40 -36.09
C ARG A 126 -29.01 -64.44 -36.29
N ASN A 127 -29.78 -64.24 -35.23
CA ASN A 127 -31.24 -64.21 -35.29
C ASN A 127 -31.79 -62.77 -35.22
N GLN A 128 -32.94 -62.55 -35.86
CA GLN A 128 -33.80 -61.38 -35.66
C GLN A 128 -34.98 -61.80 -34.78
N CYS A 129 -35.10 -61.19 -33.59
CA CYS A 129 -35.93 -61.69 -32.49
C CYS A 129 -37.21 -60.88 -32.22
N GLY A 130 -37.61 -60.03 -33.17
CA GLY A 130 -38.91 -59.34 -33.17
C GLY A 130 -38.97 -58.15 -32.21
N LYS A 131 -40.11 -57.99 -31.53
CA LYS A 131 -40.41 -56.85 -30.64
C LYS A 131 -39.91 -57.02 -29.19
N SER A 132 -39.14 -58.08 -28.91
CA SER A 132 -38.58 -58.34 -27.58
C SER A 132 -37.14 -58.90 -27.70
N SER A 133 -36.66 -59.56 -26.66
CA SER A 133 -35.41 -60.31 -26.60
C SER A 133 -35.51 -61.64 -27.36
N CYS A 134 -34.36 -62.27 -27.68
CA CYS A 134 -34.37 -63.63 -28.21
C CYS A 134 -34.83 -64.66 -27.16
N ILE A 135 -34.48 -64.46 -25.88
CA ILE A 135 -34.96 -65.26 -24.76
C ILE A 135 -35.65 -64.33 -23.76
N ASN A 136 -36.87 -64.65 -23.37
CA ASN A 136 -37.67 -63.89 -22.42
C ASN A 136 -38.15 -64.82 -21.31
N ILE A 137 -37.68 -64.59 -20.08
CA ILE A 137 -38.03 -65.40 -18.90
C ILE A 137 -38.73 -64.50 -17.89
N ILE A 138 -40.00 -64.78 -17.60
CA ILE A 138 -40.81 -63.94 -16.71
C ILE A 138 -41.47 -64.76 -15.60
N ASN A 139 -41.66 -64.14 -14.45
CA ASN A 139 -42.45 -64.64 -13.35
C ASN A 139 -43.56 -63.63 -13.01
N ASN A 140 -44.82 -64.04 -13.21
CA ASN A 140 -45.97 -63.16 -12.97
C ASN A 140 -46.42 -63.11 -11.50
N MET A 141 -45.85 -63.96 -10.63
CA MET A 141 -46.14 -63.91 -9.19
C MET A 141 -45.35 -62.78 -8.53
N GLN A 142 -45.97 -61.59 -8.47
CA GLN A 142 -45.46 -60.46 -7.68
C GLN A 142 -45.12 -60.93 -6.26
N SER A 143 -43.87 -60.73 -5.84
CA SER A 143 -43.36 -61.23 -4.56
C SER A 143 -43.94 -60.43 -3.38
N ARG A 144 -45.17 -60.78 -2.96
CA ARG A 144 -45.79 -60.37 -1.69
C ARG A 144 -44.95 -60.89 -0.51
N ARG A 145 -43.82 -60.24 -0.21
CA ARG A 145 -43.04 -60.45 1.02
C ARG A 145 -43.79 -59.84 2.20
N ARG A 146 -44.70 -60.62 2.80
CA ARG A 146 -44.96 -60.47 4.24
C ARG A 146 -43.67 -60.81 4.97
N LEU A 147 -43.21 -59.90 5.83
CA LEU A 147 -42.10 -60.13 6.74
C LEU A 147 -42.46 -61.25 7.72
N GLN A 148 -41.88 -62.43 7.54
CA GLN A 148 -41.73 -63.41 8.60
C GLN A 148 -40.26 -63.80 8.71
N LYS A 149 -39.71 -63.56 9.90
CA LYS A 149 -38.37 -64.00 10.30
C LYS A 149 -38.33 -65.52 10.27
N LEU A 150 -37.33 -66.10 9.59
CA LEU A 150 -36.74 -67.40 9.92
C LEU A 150 -35.43 -67.57 9.14
N ILE A 151 -34.33 -67.19 9.80
CA ILE A 151 -32.99 -67.72 9.50
C ILE A 151 -32.95 -69.05 10.28
N PRO A 152 -32.73 -70.21 9.65
CA PRO A 152 -31.47 -70.49 8.96
C PRO A 152 -31.57 -71.30 7.66
N PHE A 153 -31.29 -70.66 6.52
CA PHE A 153 -30.89 -71.34 5.26
C PHE A 153 -29.78 -70.51 4.59
N VAL A 154 -28.58 -70.53 5.19
CA VAL A 154 -27.47 -69.64 4.82
C VAL A 154 -26.56 -70.22 3.72
N ASN A 155 -26.64 -71.52 3.42
CA ASN A 155 -25.74 -72.20 2.47
C ASN A 155 -26.40 -72.75 1.19
N SER A 156 -27.66 -72.41 0.91
CA SER A 156 -28.31 -72.72 -0.38
C SER A 156 -28.75 -71.42 -1.06
N LYS A 157 -27.88 -70.86 -1.91
CA LYS A 157 -28.26 -69.78 -2.83
C LYS A 157 -29.23 -70.35 -3.86
N ASN A 158 -30.53 -70.24 -3.58
CA ASN A 158 -31.60 -70.77 -4.42
C ASN A 158 -31.88 -69.79 -5.59
N TYR A 159 -31.05 -69.86 -6.62
CA TYR A 159 -31.32 -69.19 -7.90
C TYR A 159 -32.49 -69.90 -8.59
N GLN A 160 -33.51 -69.15 -9.02
CA GLN A 160 -34.64 -69.70 -9.77
C GLN A 160 -34.28 -70.03 -11.22
N VAL A 161 -33.35 -69.28 -11.82
CA VAL A 161 -32.82 -69.54 -13.16
C VAL A 161 -31.29 -69.58 -13.12
N ASN A 162 -30.72 -70.57 -13.80
CA ASN A 162 -29.29 -70.76 -13.93
C ASN A 162 -28.94 -71.01 -15.41
N LEU A 163 -28.09 -70.15 -15.98
CA LEU A 163 -27.69 -70.15 -17.39
C LEU A 163 -26.20 -70.47 -17.49
N LEU A 164 -25.88 -71.70 -17.88
CA LEU A 164 -24.53 -72.24 -18.00
C LEU A 164 -24.13 -72.35 -19.47
N ASN A 165 -22.97 -71.79 -19.83
CA ASN A 165 -22.41 -71.82 -21.19
C ASN A 165 -23.38 -71.25 -22.26
N TYR A 166 -24.03 -70.12 -21.96
CA TYR A 166 -24.91 -69.45 -22.93
C TYR A 166 -24.08 -68.63 -23.93
N ILE A 167 -24.19 -68.96 -25.22
CA ILE A 167 -23.58 -68.22 -26.32
C ILE A 167 -24.67 -67.41 -27.03
N CYS A 168 -24.49 -66.09 -27.11
CA CYS A 168 -25.38 -65.16 -27.81
C CYS A 168 -24.60 -64.22 -28.71
N GLN A 169 -24.65 -64.42 -30.03
CA GLN A 169 -23.81 -63.66 -30.95
C GLN A 169 -24.53 -63.13 -32.19
N LYS A 170 -24.28 -61.86 -32.52
CA LYS A 170 -24.74 -61.20 -33.76
C LYS A 170 -26.27 -61.18 -33.93
N ASN A 171 -27.03 -61.21 -32.84
CA ASN A 171 -28.48 -61.15 -32.88
C ASN A 171 -28.98 -59.69 -32.90
N GLN A 172 -30.22 -59.51 -33.34
CA GLN A 172 -30.92 -58.24 -33.39
C GLN A 172 -32.30 -58.38 -32.74
N GLY A 173 -32.72 -57.39 -31.94
CA GLY A 173 -33.97 -57.42 -31.19
C GLY A 173 -34.40 -56.03 -30.72
N TYR A 174 -35.50 -55.92 -29.98
CA TYR A 174 -35.99 -54.62 -29.53
C TYR A 174 -35.36 -54.18 -28.20
N GLU A 175 -35.41 -55.05 -27.18
CA GLU A 175 -34.82 -54.82 -25.86
C GLU A 175 -34.22 -56.12 -25.32
N GLY A 176 -33.10 -56.03 -24.60
CA GLY A 176 -32.46 -57.19 -23.95
C GLY A 176 -32.07 -58.28 -24.95
N THR A 177 -31.40 -57.95 -26.05
CA THR A 177 -31.35 -58.80 -27.27
C THR A 177 -31.13 -60.29 -27.01
N CYS A 178 -30.19 -60.64 -26.12
CA CYS A 178 -29.96 -62.02 -25.73
C CYS A 178 -31.01 -62.53 -24.74
N LEU A 179 -31.20 -61.76 -23.66
CA LEU A 179 -31.94 -62.18 -22.49
C LEU A 179 -32.72 -61.03 -21.85
N ARG A 180 -34.01 -61.28 -21.63
CA ARG A 180 -34.90 -60.47 -20.78
C ARG A 180 -35.33 -61.31 -19.57
N ILE A 181 -35.16 -60.75 -18.38
CA ILE A 181 -35.54 -61.36 -17.10
C ILE A 181 -36.54 -60.44 -16.39
N GLN A 182 -37.62 -61.01 -15.84
CA GLN A 182 -38.60 -60.25 -15.05
C GLN A 182 -38.98 -60.97 -13.74
N ASN A 183 -38.67 -60.35 -12.60
CA ASN A 183 -38.95 -60.82 -11.22
C ASN A 183 -38.43 -62.24 -10.90
N ILE A 184 -37.18 -62.55 -11.25
CA ILE A 184 -36.58 -63.89 -11.07
C ILE A 184 -35.13 -63.79 -10.58
N THR A 185 -34.76 -64.54 -9.53
CA THR A 185 -33.35 -64.67 -9.11
C THR A 185 -32.56 -65.47 -10.15
N THR A 186 -31.59 -64.84 -10.81
CA THR A 186 -30.91 -65.42 -11.98
C THR A 186 -29.39 -65.41 -11.84
N LEU A 187 -28.78 -66.54 -12.20
CA LEU A 187 -27.33 -66.74 -12.31
C LEU A 187 -26.95 -67.03 -13.75
N ILE A 188 -25.92 -66.36 -14.26
CA ILE A 188 -25.29 -66.62 -15.56
C ILE A 188 -23.83 -67.01 -15.31
N ILE A 189 -23.39 -68.16 -15.81
CA ILE A 189 -22.02 -68.69 -15.67
C ILE A 189 -21.41 -68.98 -17.05
N SER A 190 -20.12 -68.65 -17.21
CA SER A 190 -19.27 -69.05 -18.36
C SER A 190 -19.88 -68.75 -19.74
N SER A 191 -20.57 -67.62 -19.86
CA SER A 191 -21.40 -67.27 -21.02
C SER A 191 -20.76 -66.17 -21.88
N ILE A 192 -21.05 -66.14 -23.18
CA ILE A 192 -20.45 -65.18 -24.15
C ILE A 192 -21.56 -64.48 -24.94
N LEU A 193 -21.80 -63.21 -24.63
CA LEU A 193 -22.83 -62.37 -25.24
C LEU A 193 -22.15 -61.22 -26.00
N GLN A 194 -21.97 -61.35 -27.31
CA GLN A 194 -21.22 -60.35 -28.10
C GLN A 194 -21.85 -59.94 -29.43
N LYS A 195 -21.63 -58.67 -29.81
CA LYS A 195 -22.01 -58.10 -31.12
C LYS A 195 -23.52 -58.11 -31.38
N ASN A 196 -24.34 -58.06 -30.33
CA ASN A 196 -25.81 -58.00 -30.43
C ASN A 196 -26.31 -56.55 -30.48
N ILE A 197 -27.47 -56.31 -31.10
CA ILE A 197 -28.03 -54.97 -31.31
C ILE A 197 -29.49 -54.93 -30.85
N ALA A 198 -29.76 -54.13 -29.81
CA ALA A 198 -31.10 -53.78 -29.36
C ALA A 198 -31.55 -52.45 -29.98
N ALA A 199 -32.81 -52.36 -30.42
CA ALA A 199 -33.38 -51.13 -30.96
C ALA A 199 -33.65 -50.06 -29.88
N ASN A 200 -33.88 -50.46 -28.62
CA ASN A 200 -34.20 -49.57 -27.51
C ASN A 200 -33.22 -49.71 -26.32
N LYS A 201 -33.34 -50.74 -25.48
CA LYS A 201 -32.59 -50.82 -24.20
C LYS A 201 -31.95 -52.20 -23.96
N GLY A 202 -30.80 -52.24 -23.31
CA GLY A 202 -30.12 -53.48 -22.92
C GLY A 202 -29.59 -54.25 -24.14
N GLY A 203 -28.45 -53.84 -24.69
CA GLY A 203 -27.95 -54.38 -25.96
C GLY A 203 -27.69 -55.89 -25.94
N ALA A 204 -27.35 -56.44 -24.76
CA ALA A 204 -27.33 -57.88 -24.49
C ALA A 204 -28.43 -58.29 -23.50
N ILE A 205 -28.55 -57.62 -22.34
CA ILE A 205 -29.42 -58.05 -21.24
C ILE A 205 -30.36 -56.94 -20.77
N LEU A 206 -31.63 -57.29 -20.54
CA LEU A 206 -32.63 -56.47 -19.84
C LEU A 206 -33.06 -57.17 -18.54
N VAL A 207 -32.97 -56.48 -17.40
CA VAL A 207 -33.49 -56.97 -16.11
C VAL A 207 -34.61 -56.04 -15.61
N ILE A 208 -35.74 -56.64 -15.22
CA ILE A 208 -36.92 -55.95 -14.72
C ILE A 208 -37.29 -56.48 -13.33
N GLY A 209 -37.28 -55.61 -12.32
CA GLY A 209 -37.77 -55.90 -10.98
C GLY A 209 -36.69 -56.13 -9.92
N ILE A 210 -37.10 -56.75 -8.81
CA ILE A 210 -36.39 -56.76 -7.51
C ILE A 210 -35.94 -58.16 -7.05
N GLU A 211 -35.48 -59.03 -7.96
CA GLU A 211 -34.94 -60.36 -7.63
C GLU A 211 -33.49 -60.53 -8.15
N ASP A 212 -32.59 -61.10 -7.32
CA ASP A 212 -31.13 -60.87 -7.40
C ASP A 212 -30.49 -61.42 -8.69
N PHE A 213 -29.52 -60.69 -9.25
CA PHE A 213 -28.90 -60.98 -10.54
C PHE A 213 -27.37 -61.14 -10.45
N TYR A 214 -26.87 -62.29 -10.91
CA TYR A 214 -25.48 -62.71 -10.78
C TYR A 214 -24.88 -63.07 -12.15
N ILE A 215 -23.69 -62.55 -12.47
CA ILE A 215 -22.93 -62.97 -13.65
C ILE A 215 -21.51 -63.39 -13.24
N GLU A 216 -21.18 -64.66 -13.46
CA GLU A 216 -19.88 -65.27 -13.15
C GLU A 216 -19.15 -65.72 -14.43
N GLN A 217 -17.85 -65.46 -14.50
CA GLN A 217 -16.93 -65.89 -15.58
C GLN A 217 -17.42 -65.66 -17.02
N SER A 218 -18.22 -64.63 -17.27
CA SER A 218 -18.89 -64.39 -18.56
C SER A 218 -18.41 -63.11 -19.26
N ILE A 219 -18.56 -63.04 -20.59
CA ILE A 219 -18.09 -61.92 -21.43
C ILE A 219 -19.26 -61.24 -22.13
N LEU A 220 -19.42 -59.92 -21.94
CA LEU A 220 -20.37 -59.04 -22.61
C LEU A 220 -19.60 -57.94 -23.36
N GLN A 221 -19.47 -58.05 -24.69
CA GLN A 221 -18.64 -57.15 -25.50
C GLN A 221 -19.26 -56.77 -26.86
N ASP A 222 -18.93 -55.58 -27.38
CA ASP A 222 -19.38 -55.06 -28.69
C ASP A 222 -20.91 -54.96 -28.88
N ASN A 223 -21.72 -55.04 -27.83
CA ASN A 223 -23.18 -54.94 -27.93
C ASN A 223 -23.65 -53.47 -28.06
N ARG A 224 -24.82 -53.24 -28.66
CA ARG A 224 -25.34 -51.89 -28.96
C ARG A 224 -26.80 -51.71 -28.57
N ALA A 225 -27.16 -50.53 -28.05
CA ALA A 225 -28.55 -50.13 -27.74
C ALA A 225 -28.75 -48.60 -27.82
N ASN A 226 -29.98 -48.09 -27.63
CA ASN A 226 -30.14 -46.66 -27.32
C ASN A 226 -29.74 -46.37 -25.86
N ILE A 227 -30.09 -47.24 -24.90
CA ILE A 227 -29.75 -47.10 -23.47
C ILE A 227 -29.22 -48.43 -22.95
N GLY A 228 -28.12 -48.44 -22.19
CA GLY A 228 -27.57 -49.69 -21.64
C GLY A 228 -27.01 -50.59 -22.74
N GLY A 229 -25.89 -50.21 -23.34
CA GLY A 229 -25.31 -50.91 -24.50
C GLY A 229 -24.98 -52.38 -24.23
N GLY A 230 -24.60 -52.74 -23.00
CA GLY A 230 -24.49 -54.12 -22.52
C GLY A 230 -25.74 -54.54 -21.73
N ILE A 231 -25.90 -53.99 -20.53
CA ILE A 231 -26.95 -54.30 -19.56
C ILE A 231 -27.83 -53.06 -19.31
N PHE A 232 -29.15 -53.24 -19.25
CA PHE A 232 -30.09 -52.24 -18.73
C PHE A 232 -30.94 -52.83 -17.60
N MET A 233 -31.14 -52.07 -16.53
CA MET A 233 -31.89 -52.50 -15.34
C MET A 233 -33.02 -51.53 -15.00
N THR A 234 -34.18 -52.07 -14.60
CA THR A 234 -35.39 -51.32 -14.27
C THR A 234 -35.99 -51.77 -12.94
N ASP A 235 -36.63 -50.84 -12.23
CA ASP A 235 -37.34 -51.03 -10.96
C ASP A 235 -36.53 -51.64 -9.81
N GLN A 236 -35.48 -50.94 -9.36
CA GLN A 236 -34.66 -51.38 -8.23
C GLN A 236 -34.97 -50.64 -6.92
N MET A 237 -35.29 -51.40 -5.86
CA MET A 237 -35.39 -50.85 -4.50
C MET A 237 -34.45 -51.44 -3.46
N ASN A 238 -33.66 -52.51 -3.74
CA ASN A 238 -32.63 -53.03 -2.81
C ASN A 238 -31.80 -54.21 -3.39
N GLN A 239 -31.01 -54.04 -4.46
CA GLN A 239 -30.22 -55.16 -5.01
C GLN A 239 -28.85 -54.79 -5.57
N ASN A 240 -27.90 -55.69 -5.33
CA ASN A 240 -26.55 -55.65 -5.89
C ASN A 240 -26.50 -56.58 -7.11
N MET A 241 -26.31 -56.03 -8.31
CA MET A 241 -25.75 -56.85 -9.38
C MET A 241 -24.32 -57.20 -8.99
N THR A 242 -23.96 -58.50 -9.01
CA THR A 242 -22.58 -58.91 -8.72
C THR A 242 -21.95 -59.60 -9.91
N LEU A 243 -20.85 -59.01 -10.39
CA LEU A 243 -19.99 -59.55 -11.43
C LEU A 243 -18.80 -60.30 -10.78
N LEU A 244 -18.71 -61.60 -11.00
CA LEU A 244 -17.68 -62.47 -10.41
C LEU A 244 -16.74 -62.99 -11.51
N GLY A 245 -15.63 -62.28 -11.75
CA GLY A 245 -14.70 -62.64 -12.83
C GLY A 245 -15.28 -62.48 -14.24
N SER A 246 -16.35 -61.69 -14.38
CA SER A 246 -17.01 -61.40 -15.67
C SER A 246 -16.52 -60.10 -16.26
N LEU A 247 -16.48 -60.02 -17.60
CA LEU A 247 -15.98 -58.88 -18.36
C LEU A 247 -17.13 -58.19 -19.12
N VAL A 248 -17.41 -56.93 -18.80
CA VAL A 248 -18.45 -56.11 -19.48
C VAL A 248 -17.80 -54.83 -20.01
N GLN A 249 -17.38 -54.84 -21.28
CA GLN A 249 -16.61 -53.74 -21.89
C GLN A 249 -16.94 -53.53 -23.37
N ASP A 250 -16.52 -52.40 -23.95
CA ASP A 250 -16.68 -52.04 -25.38
C ASP A 250 -18.12 -52.09 -25.93
N ASN A 251 -19.13 -52.05 -25.05
CA ASN A 251 -20.52 -51.94 -25.46
C ASN A 251 -20.88 -50.45 -25.69
N ILE A 252 -21.86 -50.15 -26.55
CA ILE A 252 -22.15 -48.79 -27.03
C ILE A 252 -23.64 -48.44 -26.84
N ALA A 253 -23.93 -47.36 -26.12
CA ALA A 253 -25.27 -46.78 -26.04
C ALA A 253 -25.37 -45.48 -26.85
N LYS A 254 -26.50 -45.24 -27.51
CA LYS A 254 -26.77 -44.01 -28.28
C LYS A 254 -27.11 -42.80 -27.39
N LEU A 255 -27.68 -43.03 -26.22
CA LEU A 255 -28.07 -42.03 -25.23
C LEU A 255 -27.10 -42.10 -24.03
N TYR A 256 -27.24 -43.09 -23.15
CA TYR A 256 -26.39 -43.21 -21.96
C TYR A 256 -26.16 -44.67 -21.50
N GLY A 257 -25.08 -44.84 -20.72
CA GLY A 257 -24.62 -46.08 -20.10
C GLY A 257 -24.19 -47.15 -21.11
N ASN A 258 -22.91 -47.10 -21.48
CA ASN A 258 -22.31 -47.95 -22.51
C ASN A 258 -22.31 -49.44 -22.12
N ASN A 259 -21.72 -49.79 -20.98
CA ASN A 259 -21.67 -51.17 -20.49
C ASN A 259 -22.91 -51.52 -19.63
N GLU A 260 -23.30 -50.59 -18.77
CA GLU A 260 -24.41 -50.68 -17.83
C GLU A 260 -25.10 -49.32 -17.77
N ALA A 261 -26.42 -49.31 -17.55
CA ALA A 261 -27.19 -48.08 -17.40
C ALA A 261 -28.30 -48.23 -16.35
N GLN A 262 -28.32 -47.28 -15.40
CA GLN A 262 -29.44 -46.99 -14.50
C GLN A 262 -29.92 -45.54 -14.74
N ILE A 263 -31.16 -45.25 -14.38
CA ILE A 263 -31.78 -43.93 -14.55
C ILE A 263 -31.21 -42.91 -13.54
N PRO A 264 -30.79 -41.70 -13.97
CA PRO A 264 -30.40 -40.62 -13.05
C PRO A 264 -31.58 -40.15 -12.21
N SER A 265 -31.41 -40.11 -10.89
CA SER A 265 -32.50 -39.83 -9.94
C SER A 265 -32.29 -38.57 -9.09
N GLN A 266 -31.06 -38.02 -9.09
CA GLN A 266 -30.69 -36.88 -8.25
C GLN A 266 -29.49 -36.11 -8.82
N LEU A 267 -29.25 -34.90 -8.31
CA LEU A 267 -28.09 -34.05 -8.64
C LEU A 267 -27.19 -33.84 -7.41
N ALA A 268 -25.91 -33.59 -7.66
CA ALA A 268 -24.94 -33.08 -6.69
C ALA A 268 -24.18 -31.88 -7.28
N ILE A 269 -23.60 -31.05 -6.41
CA ILE A 269 -22.75 -29.92 -6.80
C ILE A 269 -21.33 -30.13 -6.24
N SER A 270 -20.32 -29.85 -7.07
CA SER A 270 -18.92 -29.74 -6.67
C SER A 270 -18.43 -28.31 -6.94
N VAL A 271 -17.46 -27.85 -6.15
CA VAL A 271 -16.82 -26.52 -6.26
C VAL A 271 -15.30 -26.60 -6.49
N ASP A 272 -14.74 -27.81 -6.40
CA ASP A 272 -13.32 -28.14 -6.60
C ASP A 272 -13.13 -29.20 -7.71
N ALA A 273 -14.21 -29.54 -8.41
CA ALA A 273 -14.34 -30.64 -9.38
C ALA A 273 -14.01 -32.06 -8.84
N VAL A 274 -13.82 -32.24 -7.53
CA VAL A 274 -13.41 -33.51 -6.90
C VAL A 274 -14.42 -33.98 -5.86
N ASN A 275 -14.84 -33.10 -4.95
CA ASN A 275 -15.70 -33.41 -3.83
C ASN A 275 -17.11 -32.85 -4.04
N TYR A 276 -18.13 -33.60 -3.60
CA TYR A 276 -19.51 -33.16 -3.64
C TYR A 276 -19.93 -32.50 -2.33
N LEU A 277 -20.63 -31.37 -2.43
CA LEU A 277 -21.20 -30.69 -1.29
C LEU A 277 -22.38 -31.50 -0.73
N PRO A 278 -22.49 -31.67 0.60
CA PRO A 278 -23.59 -32.40 1.19
C PRO A 278 -24.90 -31.66 1.01
N LYS A 279 -26.00 -32.41 0.96
CA LYS A 279 -27.34 -31.90 0.64
C LYS A 279 -28.40 -32.55 1.53
N ILE A 280 -29.51 -31.84 1.70
CA ILE A 280 -30.66 -32.26 2.51
C ILE A 280 -31.94 -32.21 1.69
N LYS A 281 -32.84 -33.16 1.90
CA LYS A 281 -34.19 -33.15 1.31
C LYS A 281 -35.07 -32.17 2.08
N ILE A 282 -35.58 -31.16 1.38
CA ILE A 282 -36.48 -30.13 1.94
C ILE A 282 -37.94 -30.53 1.73
N LEU A 283 -38.27 -31.05 0.55
CA LEU A 283 -39.63 -31.48 0.20
C LEU A 283 -39.56 -32.76 -0.64
N GLN A 284 -40.41 -33.73 -0.32
CA GLN A 284 -40.63 -34.92 -1.14
C GLN A 284 -42.13 -35.24 -1.12
N THR A 285 -42.75 -35.17 -2.29
CA THR A 285 -44.15 -35.57 -2.55
C THR A 285 -44.16 -36.57 -3.70
N GLU A 286 -45.33 -37.10 -4.09
CA GLU A 286 -45.46 -38.05 -5.20
C GLU A 286 -44.96 -37.51 -6.54
N ASN A 287 -45.07 -36.20 -6.77
CA ASN A 287 -44.83 -35.55 -8.06
C ASN A 287 -43.81 -34.39 -8.00
N LEU A 288 -43.07 -34.23 -6.90
CA LEU A 288 -42.12 -33.13 -6.70
C LEU A 288 -41.09 -33.48 -5.60
N VAL A 289 -39.81 -33.29 -5.92
CA VAL A 289 -38.69 -33.41 -4.96
C VAL A 289 -37.84 -32.13 -4.99
N ILE A 290 -37.51 -31.61 -3.80
CA ILE A 290 -36.65 -30.44 -3.62
C ILE A 290 -35.56 -30.79 -2.62
N GLU A 291 -34.31 -30.63 -3.05
CA GLU A 291 -33.11 -30.79 -2.22
C GLU A 291 -32.36 -29.46 -2.11
N GLN A 292 -31.61 -29.27 -1.04
CA GLN A 292 -30.80 -28.06 -0.81
C GLN A 292 -29.40 -28.42 -0.36
N ILE A 293 -28.39 -27.78 -0.96
CA ILE A 293 -26.99 -27.84 -0.53
C ILE A 293 -26.87 -27.27 0.89
N HIS A 294 -26.18 -28.01 1.76
CA HIS A 294 -25.88 -27.60 3.13
C HIS A 294 -24.37 -27.39 3.28
N ILE A 295 -23.97 -26.18 3.65
CA ILE A 295 -22.56 -25.81 3.84
C ILE A 295 -22.29 -25.70 5.33
N LYS A 296 -21.23 -26.35 5.82
CA LYS A 296 -20.74 -26.17 7.19
C LYS A 296 -20.13 -24.78 7.32
N LYS A 297 -20.36 -24.11 8.46
CA LYS A 297 -19.81 -22.76 8.72
C LYS A 297 -18.29 -22.74 8.52
N TYR A 298 -17.82 -21.86 7.64
CA TYR A 298 -16.41 -21.67 7.31
C TYR A 298 -16.03 -20.19 7.39
N GLU A 299 -14.74 -19.88 7.59
CA GLU A 299 -14.24 -18.51 7.64
C GLU A 299 -14.10 -17.96 6.20
N VAL A 300 -14.77 -16.84 5.92
CA VAL A 300 -14.78 -16.18 4.60
C VAL A 300 -13.80 -15.00 4.59
N PHE A 301 -13.84 -14.21 5.65
CA PHE A 301 -12.93 -13.11 5.93
C PHE A 301 -12.45 -13.25 7.38
N ARG A 302 -11.38 -12.56 7.74
CA ARG A 302 -10.81 -12.61 9.10
C ARG A 302 -11.88 -12.32 10.16
N ASN A 303 -12.17 -13.30 11.02
CA ASN A 303 -13.22 -13.30 12.04
C ASN A 303 -14.69 -13.28 11.52
N VAL A 304 -14.94 -13.62 10.24
CA VAL A 304 -16.28 -13.65 9.63
C VAL A 304 -16.58 -15.06 9.12
N PHE A 305 -17.56 -15.72 9.74
CA PHE A 305 -17.97 -17.08 9.39
C PHE A 305 -19.32 -17.10 8.67
N SER A 306 -19.47 -17.93 7.64
CA SER A 306 -20.72 -18.12 6.91
C SER A 306 -21.02 -19.59 6.61
N ASP A 307 -22.31 -19.92 6.55
CA ASP A 307 -22.90 -21.17 6.03
C ASP A 307 -23.47 -21.01 4.61
N THR A 308 -23.06 -19.95 3.90
CA THR A 308 -23.36 -19.71 2.48
C THR A 308 -22.06 -19.59 1.68
N LEU A 309 -22.06 -20.06 0.43
CA LEU A 309 -20.90 -19.91 -0.45
C LEU A 309 -20.79 -18.47 -0.97
N TYR A 310 -19.57 -17.97 -1.04
CA TYR A 310 -19.26 -16.66 -1.61
C TYR A 310 -18.76 -16.77 -3.05
N PHE A 311 -19.30 -15.92 -3.92
CA PHE A 311 -18.97 -15.83 -5.34
C PHE A 311 -18.59 -14.40 -5.74
N PRO A 312 -17.83 -14.20 -6.83
CA PRO A 312 -17.55 -12.86 -7.34
C PRO A 312 -18.83 -12.17 -7.86
N ASN A 313 -18.98 -10.88 -7.57
CA ASN A 313 -20.10 -10.06 -8.04
C ASN A 313 -19.83 -9.53 -9.45
N GLY A 314 -20.54 -10.02 -10.46
CA GLY A 314 -20.45 -9.51 -11.84
C GLY A 314 -19.25 -9.97 -12.67
N GLN A 315 -18.42 -10.88 -12.15
CA GLN A 315 -17.29 -11.49 -12.87
C GLN A 315 -17.44 -13.01 -13.00
N THR A 316 -16.67 -13.65 -13.88
CA THR A 316 -16.69 -15.11 -14.08
C THR A 316 -16.10 -15.84 -12.88
N VAL A 317 -16.70 -16.99 -12.55
CA VAL A 317 -16.37 -17.73 -11.32
C VAL A 317 -14.99 -18.40 -11.40
N SER A 318 -14.62 -19.00 -12.54
CA SER A 318 -13.33 -19.68 -12.70
C SER A 318 -12.13 -18.74 -12.76
N ASP A 319 -12.31 -17.57 -13.36
CA ASP A 319 -11.20 -16.70 -13.76
C ASP A 319 -10.91 -15.61 -12.71
N TYR A 320 -11.77 -15.50 -11.69
CA TYR A 320 -11.66 -14.53 -10.62
C TYR A 320 -10.37 -14.72 -9.79
N LYS A 321 -9.71 -13.58 -9.54
CA LYS A 321 -8.48 -13.50 -8.76
C LYS A 321 -8.66 -12.46 -7.66
N TYR A 322 -8.34 -12.80 -6.43
CA TYR A 322 -8.31 -11.83 -5.35
C TYR A 322 -6.93 -11.17 -5.23
N PHE A 323 -6.90 -9.90 -4.83
CA PHE A 323 -5.68 -9.12 -4.64
C PHE A 323 -5.23 -9.14 -3.17
N ASP A 324 -4.05 -9.68 -2.91
CA ASP A 324 -3.37 -9.58 -1.61
C ASP A 324 -2.56 -8.28 -1.57
N TRP A 325 -3.05 -7.30 -0.80
CA TRP A 325 -2.39 -5.99 -0.66
C TRP A 325 -1.07 -6.04 0.13
N GLN A 326 -0.82 -7.08 0.92
CA GLN A 326 0.43 -7.20 1.69
C GLN A 326 1.57 -7.77 0.85
N LYS A 327 1.23 -8.66 -0.09
CA LYS A 327 2.17 -9.23 -1.06
C LYS A 327 2.16 -8.50 -2.41
N GLU A 328 1.23 -7.55 -2.57
CA GLU A 328 0.99 -6.75 -3.77
C GLU A 328 0.80 -7.60 -5.05
N GLN A 329 0.06 -8.70 -4.93
CA GLN A 329 -0.11 -9.71 -5.99
C GLN A 329 -1.55 -10.28 -6.04
N TYR A 330 -1.93 -10.75 -7.23
CA TYR A 330 -3.19 -11.46 -7.46
C TYR A 330 -3.03 -12.97 -7.28
N TYR A 331 -3.96 -13.59 -6.56
CA TYR A 331 -4.07 -15.04 -6.38
C TYR A 331 -5.40 -15.55 -6.97
N PRO A 332 -5.41 -16.70 -7.66
CA PRO A 332 -6.64 -17.25 -8.22
C PRO A 332 -7.56 -17.78 -7.10
N TYR A 333 -8.87 -17.58 -7.26
CA TYR A 333 -9.87 -18.04 -6.30
C TYR A 333 -10.20 -19.54 -6.46
N ASN A 334 -9.87 -20.14 -7.61
CA ASN A 334 -9.93 -21.58 -7.90
C ASN A 334 -11.30 -22.23 -7.62
N LEU A 335 -12.41 -21.55 -7.96
CA LEU A 335 -13.75 -22.12 -7.80
C LEU A 335 -14.22 -22.74 -9.12
N HIS A 336 -14.35 -24.07 -9.13
CA HIS A 336 -14.78 -24.86 -10.28
C HIS A 336 -16.16 -25.47 -10.05
N LEU A 337 -17.19 -24.68 -10.34
CA LEU A 337 -18.57 -25.09 -10.09
C LEU A 337 -19.03 -26.13 -11.13
N ARG A 338 -19.48 -27.29 -10.65
CA ARG A 338 -20.00 -28.42 -11.46
C ARG A 338 -21.31 -28.93 -10.89
N ILE A 339 -22.27 -29.24 -11.76
CA ILE A 339 -23.43 -30.07 -11.41
C ILE A 339 -23.20 -31.46 -12.01
N VAL A 340 -23.41 -32.49 -11.21
CA VAL A 340 -23.26 -33.90 -11.60
C VAL A 340 -24.57 -34.64 -11.34
N ALA A 341 -24.95 -35.53 -12.25
CA ALA A 341 -26.11 -36.40 -12.09
C ALA A 341 -25.69 -37.74 -11.49
N LEU A 342 -26.41 -38.18 -10.46
CA LEU A 342 -26.17 -39.45 -9.78
C LEU A 342 -27.38 -40.40 -9.93
N ASP A 343 -27.10 -41.69 -9.87
CA ASP A 343 -28.12 -42.72 -9.65
C ASP A 343 -28.63 -42.71 -8.19
N GLN A 344 -29.41 -43.73 -7.81
CA GLN A 344 -29.97 -43.88 -6.46
C GLN A 344 -28.96 -44.39 -5.40
N TYR A 345 -27.75 -44.74 -5.82
CA TYR A 345 -26.65 -45.27 -4.99
C TYR A 345 -25.47 -44.28 -4.94
N ASP A 346 -25.74 -43.00 -5.21
CA ASP A 346 -24.76 -41.90 -5.29
C ASP A 346 -23.64 -42.08 -6.34
N SER A 347 -23.81 -42.98 -7.32
CA SER A 347 -22.82 -43.21 -8.38
C SER A 347 -23.04 -42.27 -9.58
N ILE A 348 -21.93 -41.78 -10.14
CA ILE A 348 -21.90 -40.75 -11.19
C ILE A 348 -22.32 -41.34 -12.55
N ILE A 349 -23.31 -40.72 -13.19
CA ILE A 349 -23.73 -41.10 -14.54
C ILE A 349 -23.07 -40.18 -15.57
N ASN A 350 -22.20 -40.78 -16.40
CA ASN A 350 -21.53 -40.11 -17.51
C ASN A 350 -22.33 -40.26 -18.82
N ASN A 351 -21.95 -39.49 -19.85
CA ASN A 351 -22.55 -39.51 -21.19
C ASN A 351 -24.05 -39.15 -21.24
N LEU A 352 -24.48 -38.07 -20.57
CA LEU A 352 -25.85 -37.53 -20.67
C LEU A 352 -25.97 -36.50 -21.82
N GLN A 353 -25.41 -36.80 -22.99
CA GLN A 353 -25.37 -35.85 -24.11
C GLN A 353 -26.78 -35.40 -24.54
N LYS A 354 -26.94 -34.11 -24.86
CA LYS A 354 -28.20 -33.43 -25.22
C LYS A 354 -29.19 -33.21 -24.06
N THR A 355 -28.81 -33.45 -22.80
CA THR A 355 -29.56 -32.95 -21.65
C THR A 355 -29.03 -31.57 -21.23
N SER A 356 -29.85 -30.82 -20.50
CA SER A 356 -29.51 -29.47 -20.04
C SER A 356 -30.08 -29.19 -18.64
N CYS A 357 -29.40 -28.32 -17.90
CA CYS A 357 -29.82 -27.79 -16.61
C CYS A 357 -30.25 -26.33 -16.74
N SER A 358 -31.48 -26.04 -16.32
CA SER A 358 -32.00 -24.67 -16.15
C SER A 358 -31.62 -24.10 -14.78
N ILE A 359 -31.30 -22.81 -14.74
CA ILE A 359 -30.88 -22.04 -13.55
C ILE A 359 -31.88 -20.92 -13.30
N LYS A 360 -32.38 -20.80 -12.07
CA LYS A 360 -33.19 -19.67 -11.61
C LYS A 360 -32.74 -19.18 -10.23
N GLY A 361 -32.87 -17.90 -9.95
CA GLY A 361 -32.55 -17.31 -8.65
C GLY A 361 -33.77 -16.67 -7.96
N ARG A 362 -33.79 -16.69 -6.64
CA ARG A 362 -34.65 -15.81 -5.81
C ARG A 362 -33.87 -15.22 -4.66
N LEU A 363 -34.20 -14.00 -4.26
CA LEU A 363 -33.69 -13.43 -3.02
C LEU A 363 -34.49 -13.98 -1.84
N LEU A 364 -33.79 -14.46 -0.81
CA LEU A 364 -34.35 -14.79 0.48
C LEU A 364 -34.32 -13.54 1.35
N ASP A 365 -35.49 -13.21 1.89
CA ASP A 365 -35.81 -12.06 2.73
C ASP A 365 -36.66 -12.61 3.88
N ASP A 366 -36.42 -12.21 5.12
CA ASP A 366 -36.94 -12.91 6.31
C ASP A 366 -38.48 -12.87 6.43
N GLU A 367 -39.14 -11.99 5.68
CA GLU A 367 -40.59 -11.78 5.70
C GLU A 367 -41.32 -12.21 4.41
N LEU A 368 -40.61 -12.48 3.28
CA LEU A 368 -41.28 -12.63 1.98
C LEU A 368 -40.52 -13.53 0.98
N GLU A 369 -41.06 -14.73 0.71
CA GLU A 369 -40.56 -15.59 -0.36
C GLU A 369 -40.86 -14.99 -1.75
N ARG A 370 -39.83 -14.48 -2.43
CA ARG A 370 -39.95 -13.94 -3.79
C ARG A 370 -39.98 -15.07 -4.84
N LEU A 371 -40.65 -14.83 -5.97
CA LEU A 371 -40.70 -15.75 -7.10
C LEU A 371 -39.31 -15.94 -7.73
N PHE A 372 -39.05 -17.15 -8.24
CA PHE A 372 -37.83 -17.47 -8.98
C PHE A 372 -37.81 -16.77 -10.35
N THR A 373 -36.73 -16.05 -10.64
CA THR A 373 -36.49 -15.36 -11.92
C THR A 373 -35.10 -15.69 -12.47
N ASN A 374 -34.83 -15.28 -13.71
CA ASN A 374 -33.56 -15.57 -14.38
C ASN A 374 -32.56 -14.39 -14.30
N ASN A 375 -32.95 -13.27 -13.67
CA ASN A 375 -32.23 -11.98 -13.77
C ASN A 375 -30.93 -11.91 -12.94
N PHE A 376 -30.59 -12.95 -12.17
CA PHE A 376 -29.44 -12.97 -11.25
C PHE A 376 -28.20 -13.65 -11.82
N THR A 377 -28.27 -14.24 -13.02
CA THR A 377 -27.17 -14.95 -13.68
C THR A 377 -27.04 -14.56 -15.15
N ASN A 378 -25.84 -14.69 -15.72
CA ASN A 378 -25.61 -14.48 -17.17
C ASN A 378 -26.13 -15.64 -18.06
N GLN A 379 -26.34 -16.82 -17.46
CA GLN A 379 -26.78 -18.03 -18.15
C GLN A 379 -28.07 -18.55 -17.52
N GLU A 380 -29.05 -18.90 -18.35
CA GLU A 380 -30.31 -19.51 -17.93
C GLU A 380 -30.30 -21.04 -18.05
N ASN A 381 -29.53 -21.59 -19.00
CA ASN A 381 -29.46 -23.01 -19.30
C ASN A 381 -28.01 -23.42 -19.61
N ILE A 382 -27.62 -24.62 -19.20
CA ILE A 382 -26.29 -25.20 -19.42
C ILE A 382 -26.44 -26.63 -19.96
N GLU A 383 -25.75 -26.95 -21.04
CA GLU A 383 -25.75 -28.28 -21.65
C GLU A 383 -24.78 -29.24 -20.94
N PHE A 384 -25.07 -30.54 -20.99
CA PHE A 384 -24.16 -31.56 -20.46
C PHE A 384 -22.90 -31.69 -21.32
N GLY A 385 -21.72 -31.64 -20.68
CA GLY A 385 -20.42 -31.84 -21.31
C GLY A 385 -20.06 -33.32 -21.46
N TYR A 386 -18.86 -33.69 -21.02
CA TYR A 386 -18.40 -35.09 -21.05
C TYR A 386 -18.81 -35.87 -19.79
N LYS A 387 -18.75 -35.23 -18.62
CA LYS A 387 -19.05 -35.84 -17.31
C LYS A 387 -20.05 -35.06 -16.45
N ASP A 388 -20.19 -33.76 -16.72
CA ASP A 388 -20.85 -32.80 -15.84
C ASP A 388 -21.51 -31.68 -16.64
N TYR A 389 -22.32 -30.87 -15.96
CA TYR A 389 -22.72 -29.55 -16.44
C TYR A 389 -21.73 -28.54 -15.85
N ASN A 390 -20.99 -27.84 -16.72
CA ASN A 390 -19.92 -26.93 -16.33
C ASN A 390 -20.45 -25.49 -16.11
N LEU A 391 -20.21 -24.93 -14.91
CA LEU A 391 -20.62 -23.57 -14.52
C LEU A 391 -19.41 -22.63 -14.25
N ASP A 392 -18.21 -22.94 -14.74
CA ASP A 392 -17.00 -22.08 -14.63
C ASP A 392 -17.27 -20.64 -15.12
N GLN A 393 -18.02 -20.52 -16.21
CA GLN A 393 -18.33 -19.26 -16.90
C GLN A 393 -19.64 -18.62 -16.43
N LEU A 394 -20.20 -19.09 -15.30
CA LEU A 394 -21.30 -18.43 -14.63
C LEU A 394 -20.84 -17.06 -14.11
N ILE A 395 -21.73 -16.08 -14.13
CA ILE A 395 -21.59 -14.78 -13.49
C ILE A 395 -22.83 -14.57 -12.62
N ILE A 396 -22.62 -14.12 -11.38
CA ILE A 396 -23.71 -13.84 -10.42
C ILE A 396 -23.84 -12.34 -10.22
N TYR A 397 -25.08 -11.84 -10.31
CA TYR A 397 -25.43 -10.43 -10.12
C TYR A 397 -26.19 -10.25 -8.81
N LEU A 398 -25.48 -9.84 -7.74
CA LEU A 398 -26.06 -9.59 -6.43
C LEU A 398 -25.26 -8.50 -5.72
N ASP A 399 -25.94 -7.42 -5.30
CA ASP A 399 -25.34 -6.37 -4.49
C ASP A 399 -25.03 -6.89 -3.07
N ASP A 400 -23.74 -6.84 -2.69
CA ASP A 400 -23.21 -7.26 -1.40
C ASP A 400 -23.76 -6.42 -0.22
N GLU A 401 -24.19 -5.17 -0.46
CA GLU A 401 -24.77 -4.30 0.57
C GLU A 401 -26.15 -4.76 1.06
N LEU A 402 -26.87 -5.57 0.27
CA LEU A 402 -28.25 -5.95 0.57
C LEU A 402 -28.38 -6.94 1.74
N ASN A 403 -27.30 -7.60 2.16
CA ASN A 403 -27.21 -8.68 3.16
C ASN A 403 -28.17 -9.89 2.98
N MET A 404 -29.03 -9.86 1.97
CA MET A 404 -29.88 -10.96 1.53
C MET A 404 -29.05 -12.15 1.03
N THR A 405 -29.67 -13.32 1.00
CA THR A 405 -29.07 -14.53 0.42
C THR A 405 -29.75 -14.85 -0.90
N LEU A 406 -28.97 -15.01 -1.98
CA LEU A 406 -29.49 -15.47 -3.26
C LEU A 406 -29.61 -17.00 -3.21
N GLN A 407 -30.82 -17.51 -3.38
CA GLN A 407 -31.07 -18.93 -3.54
C GLN A 407 -31.16 -19.27 -5.03
N LEU A 408 -30.15 -19.94 -5.54
CA LEU A 408 -30.15 -20.55 -6.87
C LEU A 408 -30.92 -21.87 -6.83
N GLN A 409 -31.61 -22.19 -7.92
CA GLN A 409 -32.37 -23.41 -8.13
C GLN A 409 -32.04 -24.00 -9.51
N PHE A 410 -31.66 -25.27 -9.51
CA PHE A 410 -31.26 -26.04 -10.68
C PHE A 410 -32.29 -27.12 -10.98
N ASN A 411 -32.70 -27.26 -12.24
CA ASN A 411 -33.57 -28.32 -12.74
C ASN A 411 -33.04 -28.84 -14.07
N CYS A 412 -32.75 -30.15 -14.16
CA CYS A 412 -32.07 -30.75 -15.30
C CYS A 412 -32.90 -31.85 -15.96
N SER A 413 -33.00 -31.81 -17.30
CA SER A 413 -33.80 -32.76 -18.10
C SER A 413 -33.29 -34.21 -18.09
N SER A 414 -32.14 -34.46 -17.45
CA SER A 414 -31.59 -35.80 -17.22
C SER A 414 -32.22 -36.56 -16.04
N ILE A 415 -32.90 -35.87 -15.12
CA ILE A 415 -33.38 -36.48 -13.87
C ILE A 415 -34.80 -37.01 -14.03
N PHE A 416 -35.02 -38.27 -13.63
CA PHE A 416 -36.31 -38.93 -13.62
C PHE A 416 -36.55 -39.60 -12.27
N ILE A 417 -37.66 -39.27 -11.62
CA ILE A 417 -38.03 -39.78 -10.30
C ILE A 417 -39.25 -40.69 -10.43
N PRO A 418 -39.20 -41.92 -9.89
CA PRO A 418 -40.30 -42.87 -10.02
C PRO A 418 -41.51 -42.48 -9.15
N ILE A 419 -42.66 -42.32 -9.78
CA ILE A 419 -43.96 -42.21 -9.13
C ILE A 419 -44.38 -43.63 -8.72
N ARG A 420 -44.74 -43.80 -7.44
CA ARG A 420 -45.11 -45.10 -6.86
C ARG A 420 -46.55 -45.07 -6.38
N GLY A 421 -47.40 -45.91 -6.95
CA GLY A 421 -48.76 -46.12 -6.43
C GLY A 421 -48.76 -46.90 -5.11
N ASP A 422 -49.95 -47.07 -4.51
CA ASP A 422 -50.16 -47.72 -3.20
C ASP A 422 -49.48 -49.10 -3.07
N ASN A 423 -49.38 -49.83 -4.19
CA ASN A 423 -48.76 -51.15 -4.27
C ASN A 423 -47.21 -51.12 -4.32
N LYS A 424 -46.58 -49.94 -4.14
CA LYS A 424 -45.13 -49.67 -4.27
C LYS A 424 -44.52 -50.02 -5.63
N GLN A 425 -45.35 -50.22 -6.65
CA GLN A 425 -44.96 -50.41 -8.03
C GLN A 425 -44.71 -49.05 -8.69
N ILE A 426 -43.78 -49.01 -9.64
CA ILE A 426 -43.48 -47.79 -10.41
C ILE A 426 -44.52 -47.70 -11.51
N GLU A 427 -45.39 -46.68 -11.42
CA GLU A 427 -46.49 -46.48 -12.36
C GLU A 427 -46.07 -45.53 -13.49
N SER A 428 -45.20 -44.57 -13.18
CA SER A 428 -44.65 -43.59 -14.14
C SER A 428 -43.42 -42.88 -13.55
N TYR A 429 -42.86 -41.90 -14.27
CA TYR A 429 -41.75 -41.06 -13.80
C TYR A 429 -42.09 -39.58 -13.97
N HIS A 430 -41.64 -38.74 -13.04
CA HIS A 430 -41.68 -37.28 -13.17
C HIS A 430 -40.27 -36.67 -13.27
N GLN A 431 -40.19 -35.48 -13.88
CA GLN A 431 -38.94 -34.69 -13.97
C GLN A 431 -38.92 -33.47 -13.03
N ASN A 432 -39.94 -33.31 -12.18
CA ASN A 432 -40.05 -32.24 -11.19
C ASN A 432 -39.05 -32.42 -10.02
N TYR A 433 -37.76 -32.25 -10.30
CA TYR A 433 -36.68 -32.27 -9.32
C TYR A 433 -35.95 -30.93 -9.31
N TYR A 434 -35.73 -30.38 -8.11
CA TYR A 434 -35.03 -29.11 -7.93
C TYR A 434 -33.92 -29.24 -6.90
N LEU A 435 -32.68 -28.92 -7.29
CA LEU A 435 -31.57 -28.75 -6.36
C LEU A 435 -31.37 -27.26 -6.08
N ARG A 436 -31.33 -26.85 -4.81
CA ARG A 436 -31.18 -25.45 -4.39
C ARG A 436 -29.83 -25.21 -3.73
N MET A 437 -29.27 -24.02 -3.92
CA MET A 437 -28.01 -23.59 -3.30
C MET A 437 -28.10 -22.13 -2.85
N ASN A 438 -27.67 -21.86 -1.62
CA ASN A 438 -27.66 -20.51 -1.04
C ASN A 438 -26.27 -19.88 -1.24
N VAL A 439 -26.24 -18.68 -1.84
CA VAL A 439 -25.01 -17.96 -2.17
C VAL A 439 -25.07 -16.49 -1.76
N LYS A 440 -23.90 -15.91 -1.48
CA LYS A 440 -23.65 -14.48 -1.30
C LYS A 440 -22.54 -14.02 -2.24
N THR A 441 -22.39 -12.72 -2.40
CA THR A 441 -21.36 -12.11 -3.25
C THR A 441 -20.23 -11.48 -2.44
N LEU A 442 -19.03 -11.44 -3.04
CA LEU A 442 -17.88 -10.71 -2.54
C LEU A 442 -18.02 -9.19 -2.81
N PRO A 443 -17.57 -8.31 -1.90
CA PRO A 443 -17.47 -6.87 -2.15
C PRO A 443 -16.35 -6.55 -3.17
N CYS A 444 -16.42 -5.39 -3.82
CA CYS A 444 -15.47 -5.01 -4.86
C CYS A 444 -14.11 -4.64 -4.25
N GLN A 445 -13.07 -5.36 -4.67
CA GLN A 445 -11.72 -5.24 -4.12
C GLN A 445 -10.91 -4.10 -4.75
N LEU A 446 -9.65 -3.99 -4.35
CA LEU A 446 -8.68 -3.11 -5.00
C LEU A 446 -8.53 -3.50 -6.48
N GLY A 447 -8.48 -2.50 -7.35
CA GLY A 447 -8.49 -2.67 -8.80
C GLY A 447 -9.86 -2.91 -9.43
N GLU A 448 -10.93 -2.91 -8.64
CA GLU A 448 -12.31 -3.00 -9.12
C GLU A 448 -13.10 -1.73 -8.75
N ILE A 449 -14.25 -1.58 -9.42
CA ILE A 449 -15.23 -0.54 -9.15
C ILE A 449 -16.64 -1.11 -9.01
N LYS A 450 -17.43 -0.55 -8.10
CA LYS A 450 -18.84 -0.86 -7.92
C LYS A 450 -19.69 0.06 -8.79
N LYS A 451 -20.21 -0.48 -9.90
CA LYS A 451 -20.90 0.33 -10.91
C LYS A 451 -22.26 0.83 -10.41
N THR A 452 -22.47 2.14 -10.36
CA THR A 452 -23.65 2.78 -9.72
C THR A 452 -25.00 2.32 -10.27
N SER A 453 -25.09 1.95 -11.56
CA SER A 453 -26.35 1.56 -12.22
C SER A 453 -26.92 0.22 -11.79
N ASN A 454 -26.05 -0.75 -11.47
CA ASN A 454 -26.42 -2.16 -11.31
C ASN A 454 -25.62 -2.88 -10.21
N LYS A 455 -24.79 -2.14 -9.46
CA LYS A 455 -24.13 -2.58 -8.22
C LYS A 455 -23.21 -3.81 -8.36
N ILE A 456 -22.75 -4.08 -9.58
CA ILE A 456 -21.76 -5.13 -9.89
C ILE A 456 -20.33 -4.62 -9.73
N CYS A 457 -19.39 -5.53 -9.47
CA CYS A 457 -17.96 -5.23 -9.49
C CYS A 457 -17.41 -5.41 -10.91
N VAL A 458 -16.67 -4.42 -11.39
CA VAL A 458 -16.00 -4.43 -12.70
C VAL A 458 -14.52 -4.11 -12.49
N PRO A 459 -13.58 -4.92 -13.01
CA PRO A 459 -12.15 -4.61 -12.93
C PRO A 459 -11.80 -3.39 -13.79
N CYS A 460 -10.90 -2.56 -13.29
CA CYS A 460 -10.33 -1.46 -14.06
C CYS A 460 -9.31 -1.98 -15.07
N ASP A 461 -9.41 -1.53 -16.31
CA ASP A 461 -8.62 -2.00 -17.45
C ASP A 461 -7.26 -1.26 -17.56
N PRO A 462 -6.12 -1.93 -17.32
CA PRO A 462 -4.80 -1.29 -17.40
C PRO A 462 -4.40 -0.89 -18.83
N GLU A 463 -4.93 -1.56 -19.86
CA GLU A 463 -4.63 -1.24 -21.26
C GLU A 463 -5.26 0.10 -21.67
N LEU A 464 -6.42 0.42 -21.09
CA LEU A 464 -7.08 1.73 -21.19
C LEU A 464 -6.52 2.76 -20.19
N GLY A 465 -5.43 2.44 -19.48
CA GLY A 465 -4.84 3.33 -18.47
C GLY A 465 -5.68 3.47 -17.19
N GLN A 466 -6.55 2.52 -16.88
CA GLN A 466 -7.49 2.59 -15.75
C GLN A 466 -7.05 1.77 -14.54
N TYR A 467 -7.22 2.32 -13.33
CA TYR A 467 -6.91 1.67 -12.06
C TYR A 467 -7.86 2.08 -10.92
N SER A 468 -7.81 1.36 -9.79
CA SER A 468 -8.50 1.70 -8.55
C SER A 468 -7.67 1.28 -7.33
N LEU A 469 -7.33 2.24 -6.46
CA LEU A 469 -6.59 1.99 -5.21
C LEU A 469 -7.48 1.96 -3.97
N VAL A 470 -8.80 2.00 -4.14
CA VAL A 470 -9.78 2.12 -3.05
C VAL A 470 -10.85 1.03 -3.21
N ILE A 471 -11.09 0.28 -2.14
CA ILE A 471 -12.13 -0.76 -2.03
C ILE A 471 -13.51 -0.12 -2.27
N ASN A 472 -14.39 -0.78 -3.03
CA ASN A 472 -15.71 -0.26 -3.40
C ASN A 472 -15.70 1.13 -4.07
N SER A 473 -14.63 1.50 -4.80
CA SER A 473 -14.61 2.72 -5.60
C SER A 473 -15.76 2.77 -6.61
N GLN A 474 -16.33 3.95 -6.87
CA GLN A 474 -17.41 4.11 -7.86
C GLN A 474 -16.91 4.36 -9.29
N ARG A 475 -15.62 4.68 -9.46
CA ARG A 475 -15.01 5.04 -10.76
C ARG A 475 -13.56 4.61 -10.82
N CYS A 476 -13.12 4.17 -11.99
CA CYS A 476 -11.69 3.96 -12.22
C CYS A 476 -11.02 5.32 -12.38
N GLN A 477 -9.83 5.46 -11.82
CA GLN A 477 -8.94 6.59 -12.07
C GLN A 477 -8.14 6.32 -13.34
N VAL A 478 -7.75 7.39 -14.04
CA VAL A 478 -6.92 7.30 -15.24
C VAL A 478 -5.47 7.62 -14.86
N LYS A 479 -4.52 6.90 -15.42
CA LYS A 479 -3.08 7.11 -15.21
C LYS A 479 -2.67 8.52 -15.66
N ASP A 480 -1.93 9.23 -14.82
CA ASP A 480 -1.16 10.40 -15.24
C ASP A 480 0.18 9.96 -15.85
N ASP A 481 0.39 10.27 -17.13
CA ASP A 481 1.63 9.97 -17.84
C ASP A 481 2.86 10.72 -17.33
N VAL A 482 2.68 11.87 -16.66
CA VAL A 482 3.77 12.69 -16.12
C VAL A 482 4.40 11.99 -14.92
N SER A 483 3.61 11.64 -13.91
CA SER A 483 4.08 10.98 -12.68
C SER A 483 4.24 9.47 -12.78
N THR A 484 3.43 8.79 -13.61
CA THR A 484 3.28 7.33 -13.57
C THR A 484 3.76 6.66 -14.86
N LYS A 485 4.72 5.74 -14.72
CA LYS A 485 5.32 4.98 -15.82
C LYS A 485 4.33 3.96 -16.38
N GLU A 486 3.78 3.13 -15.50
CA GLU A 486 3.01 1.93 -15.81
C GLU A 486 1.97 1.70 -14.69
N ILE A 487 0.91 0.95 -14.96
CA ILE A 487 -0.09 0.58 -13.97
C ILE A 487 -0.49 -0.88 -14.09
N LYS A 488 -1.11 -1.40 -13.03
CA LYS A 488 -2.02 -2.55 -13.05
C LYS A 488 -3.32 -2.09 -12.41
N SER A 489 -4.39 -2.88 -12.53
CA SER A 489 -5.72 -2.50 -12.03
C SER A 489 -5.68 -1.99 -10.57
N ALA A 490 -4.87 -2.61 -9.71
CA ALA A 490 -4.73 -2.26 -8.29
C ALA A 490 -3.37 -1.61 -7.90
N GLN A 491 -2.47 -1.28 -8.83
CA GLN A 491 -1.09 -0.86 -8.51
C GLN A 491 -0.57 0.23 -9.45
N LEU A 492 0.25 1.14 -8.92
CA LEU A 492 0.92 2.21 -9.68
C LEU A 492 2.44 2.00 -9.70
N ASN A 493 3.08 2.19 -10.85
CA ASN A 493 4.52 2.20 -11.03
C ASN A 493 4.97 3.66 -11.28
N LEU A 494 5.41 4.37 -10.26
CA LEU A 494 5.80 5.77 -10.36
C LEU A 494 7.12 5.94 -11.13
N ARG A 495 7.29 7.07 -11.81
CA ARG A 495 8.59 7.48 -12.38
C ARG A 495 9.53 7.94 -11.26
N GLU A 496 10.83 7.88 -11.52
CA GLU A 496 11.85 8.51 -10.68
C GLU A 496 11.54 10.02 -10.52
N GLY A 497 11.76 10.55 -9.31
CA GLY A 497 11.41 11.94 -8.96
C GLY A 497 9.99 12.13 -8.45
N PHE A 498 9.15 11.09 -8.40
CA PHE A 498 7.79 11.14 -7.84
C PHE A 498 7.64 10.22 -6.62
N TRP A 499 6.73 10.59 -5.71
CA TRP A 499 6.50 9.90 -4.46
C TRP A 499 5.02 9.90 -4.08
N ARG A 500 4.58 8.83 -3.41
CA ARG A 500 3.23 8.71 -2.83
C ARG A 500 3.29 8.12 -1.41
N PRO A 501 2.42 8.55 -0.48
CA PRO A 501 2.54 8.19 0.93
C PRO A 501 2.11 6.75 1.24
N TYR A 502 1.02 6.28 0.63
CA TYR A 502 0.35 5.03 0.99
C TYR A 502 -0.10 4.26 -0.25
N PHE A 503 -0.30 2.94 -0.09
CA PHE A 503 -0.72 2.06 -1.18
C PHE A 503 -2.08 2.47 -1.77
N ASN A 504 -3.02 2.84 -0.90
CA ASN A 504 -4.38 3.25 -1.24
C ASN A 504 -4.52 4.72 -1.65
N SER A 505 -3.40 5.44 -1.83
CA SER A 505 -3.38 6.85 -2.19
C SER A 505 -3.03 7.03 -3.67
N ASP A 506 -3.91 7.74 -4.38
CA ASP A 506 -3.78 8.23 -5.75
C ASP A 506 -3.06 9.60 -5.83
N SER A 507 -2.95 10.29 -4.69
CA SER A 507 -2.25 11.56 -4.57
C SER A 507 -0.74 11.33 -4.65
N ILE A 508 -0.13 11.85 -5.71
CA ILE A 508 1.30 11.73 -6.03
C ILE A 508 1.88 13.13 -6.13
N ASP A 509 3.04 13.35 -5.53
CA ASP A 509 3.79 14.60 -5.65
C ASP A 509 5.17 14.38 -6.26
N GLN A 510 5.69 15.45 -6.85
CA GLN A 510 7.08 15.52 -7.30
C GLN A 510 8.02 15.87 -6.15
N CYS A 511 9.17 15.21 -6.08
CA CYS A 511 10.21 15.47 -5.09
C CYS A 511 11.07 16.69 -5.50
N ILE A 512 10.48 17.88 -5.40
CA ILE A 512 11.02 19.16 -5.91
C ILE A 512 12.45 19.45 -5.40
N ASN A 513 12.72 19.19 -4.11
CA ASN A 513 13.97 19.57 -3.47
C ASN A 513 15.19 18.76 -3.95
N LEU A 514 15.04 17.44 -4.12
CA LEU A 514 16.06 16.54 -4.68
C LEU A 514 15.35 15.35 -5.36
N PRO A 515 15.05 15.41 -6.67
CA PRO A 515 14.30 14.36 -7.36
C PRO A 515 14.91 12.95 -7.22
N ARG A 516 16.25 12.86 -7.25
CA ARG A 516 17.04 11.63 -7.05
C ARG A 516 16.84 10.93 -5.69
N ASN A 517 16.18 11.57 -4.72
CA ASN A 517 15.86 10.92 -3.44
C ASN A 517 14.65 9.99 -3.56
N CYS A 518 13.84 10.17 -4.61
CA CYS A 518 12.62 9.39 -4.87
C CYS A 518 12.87 8.49 -6.08
N ASN A 519 13.11 7.20 -5.83
CA ASN A 519 13.34 6.21 -6.88
C ASN A 519 12.07 5.92 -7.69
N GLY A 520 10.89 6.23 -7.14
CA GLY A 520 9.61 5.83 -7.69
C GLY A 520 9.43 4.30 -7.61
N GLY A 521 8.90 3.70 -8.68
CA GLY A 521 8.64 2.27 -8.77
C GLY A 521 7.25 1.88 -8.27
N TRP A 522 7.06 0.57 -8.03
CA TRP A 522 5.80 0.00 -7.53
C TRP A 522 5.54 0.28 -6.04
N SER A 523 6.59 0.58 -5.27
CA SER A 523 6.50 0.81 -3.83
C SER A 523 6.00 2.21 -3.46
N GLN A 524 5.52 2.35 -2.22
CA GLN A 524 5.04 3.59 -1.61
C GLN A 524 5.86 3.95 -0.37
N GLY A 525 5.74 5.21 0.07
CA GLY A 525 6.36 5.69 1.30
C GLY A 525 7.88 5.51 1.29
N ASP A 526 8.43 5.14 2.44
CA ASP A 526 9.88 4.99 2.66
C ASP A 526 10.54 3.96 1.72
N ASN A 527 9.80 2.95 1.27
CA ASN A 527 10.31 1.93 0.35
C ASN A 527 10.49 2.44 -1.08
N SER A 528 9.97 3.62 -1.42
CA SER A 528 10.22 4.30 -2.70
C SER A 528 11.43 5.25 -2.67
N CYS A 529 12.05 5.42 -1.48
CA CYS A 529 13.17 6.34 -1.29
C CYS A 529 14.53 5.74 -1.64
N SER A 530 15.49 6.60 -2.00
CA SER A 530 16.91 6.27 -2.16
C SER A 530 17.54 5.82 -0.83
N ASN A 531 18.72 5.20 -0.87
CA ASN A 531 19.31 4.58 0.33
C ASN A 531 19.62 5.59 1.43
N GLY A 532 19.19 5.31 2.67
CA GLY A 532 19.35 6.19 3.84
C GLY A 532 18.35 7.34 3.94
N HIS A 533 17.36 7.40 3.04
CA HIS A 533 16.29 8.40 3.03
C HIS A 533 14.94 7.78 3.43
N ILE A 534 14.11 8.57 4.13
CA ILE A 534 12.74 8.26 4.57
C ILE A 534 11.86 9.51 4.57
N GLY A 535 10.57 9.34 4.86
CA GLY A 535 9.58 10.39 5.05
C GLY A 535 9.01 10.94 3.75
N ALA A 536 8.13 11.93 3.88
CA ALA A 536 7.47 12.53 2.74
C ALA A 536 8.50 13.18 1.78
N LEU A 537 8.35 12.89 0.50
CA LEU A 537 9.29 13.26 -0.58
C LEU A 537 10.75 12.80 -0.34
N CYS A 538 10.97 11.83 0.55
CA CYS A 538 12.31 11.30 0.88
C CYS A 538 13.30 12.38 1.36
N GLU A 539 12.80 13.39 2.07
CA GLU A 539 13.55 14.56 2.54
C GLU A 539 14.27 14.36 3.89
N GLU A 540 13.93 13.30 4.63
CA GLU A 540 14.48 12.99 5.95
C GLU A 540 15.44 11.79 5.88
N CYS A 541 16.29 11.65 6.90
CA CYS A 541 17.31 10.60 6.95
C CYS A 541 16.86 9.45 7.85
N ASP A 542 17.18 8.22 7.44
CA ASP A 542 16.89 7.02 8.23
C ASP A 542 17.85 6.90 9.43
N ILE A 543 17.54 7.67 10.47
CA ILE A 543 18.36 7.75 11.66
C ILE A 543 18.15 6.55 12.60
N TYR A 544 16.98 5.90 12.51
CA TYR A 544 16.61 4.76 13.36
C TYR A 544 16.84 3.39 12.71
N ASP A 545 17.35 3.36 11.48
CA ASP A 545 17.57 2.16 10.66
C ASP A 545 16.26 1.36 10.40
N ILE A 546 15.19 2.09 10.11
CA ILE A 546 13.85 1.54 9.80
C ILE A 546 13.91 0.63 8.56
N ARG A 547 14.79 0.96 7.61
CA ARG A 547 14.96 0.23 6.34
C ARG A 547 16.08 -0.81 6.35
N GLY A 548 16.81 -0.99 7.45
CA GLY A 548 17.87 -2.00 7.58
C GLY A 548 19.13 -1.73 6.75
N SER A 549 19.41 -0.47 6.44
CA SER A 549 20.59 -0.02 5.67
C SER A 549 21.67 0.67 6.52
N GLY A 550 21.50 0.71 7.84
CA GLY A 550 22.31 1.42 8.82
C GLY A 550 21.76 2.81 9.16
N HIS A 551 22.37 3.46 10.15
CA HIS A 551 21.95 4.79 10.62
C HIS A 551 22.49 5.94 9.74
N PHE A 552 21.61 6.87 9.35
CA PHE A 552 21.93 8.06 8.56
C PHE A 552 21.52 9.37 9.24
N SER A 553 22.31 10.42 9.03
CA SER A 553 22.04 11.78 9.53
C SER A 553 22.17 12.83 8.42
N LYS A 554 21.59 14.02 8.65
CA LYS A 554 21.62 15.14 7.70
C LYS A 554 23.04 15.69 7.57
N SER A 555 23.61 15.58 6.36
CA SER A 555 24.93 16.13 6.01
C SER A 555 24.83 17.53 5.41
N VAL A 556 23.80 17.73 4.60
CA VAL A 556 23.34 18.98 3.98
C VAL A 556 21.81 18.90 3.98
N GLN A 557 21.12 20.03 3.78
CA GLN A 557 19.67 20.04 3.63
C GLN A 557 19.23 19.01 2.55
N TYR A 558 18.27 18.16 2.90
CA TYR A 558 17.75 17.04 2.10
C TYR A 558 18.76 15.94 1.70
N SER A 559 20.00 15.93 2.21
CA SER A 559 21.06 14.98 1.80
C SER A 559 21.63 14.22 3.00
N CYS A 560 21.50 12.89 2.98
CA CYS A 560 21.84 12.02 4.10
C CYS A 560 23.26 11.43 3.99
N SER A 561 23.88 11.17 5.14
CA SER A 561 25.19 10.50 5.23
C SER A 561 25.22 9.53 6.41
N SER A 562 25.92 8.40 6.24
CA SER A 562 26.02 7.37 7.28
C SER A 562 26.71 7.89 8.55
N CYS A 563 26.12 7.56 9.71
CA CYS A 563 26.64 7.82 11.05
C CYS A 563 27.96 7.08 11.39
N LEU A 564 28.56 6.35 10.45
CA LEU A 564 29.90 5.78 10.61
C LEU A 564 31.01 6.81 10.29
N ASN A 565 30.75 7.79 9.42
CA ASN A 565 31.74 8.78 8.96
C ASN A 565 31.80 10.05 9.85
N ASN A 566 31.91 9.86 11.17
CA ASN A 566 31.74 10.92 12.18
C ASN A 566 32.81 12.04 12.21
N SER A 567 33.92 11.91 11.47
CA SER A 567 35.05 12.84 11.58
C SER A 567 34.71 14.29 11.24
N LYS A 568 33.84 14.53 10.23
CA LYS A 568 33.43 15.89 9.84
C LYS A 568 32.53 16.55 10.88
N ASN A 569 31.54 15.82 11.39
CA ASN A 569 30.58 16.34 12.36
C ASN A 569 31.29 16.74 13.66
N ILE A 570 32.21 15.90 14.16
CA ILE A 570 33.02 16.18 15.35
C ILE A 570 33.83 17.48 15.19
N VAL A 571 34.48 17.69 14.04
CA VAL A 571 35.23 18.93 13.77
C VAL A 571 34.32 20.16 13.75
N ILE A 572 33.14 20.08 13.13
CA ILE A 572 32.15 21.17 13.13
C ILE A 572 31.71 21.51 14.55
N ILE A 573 31.37 20.50 15.37
CA ILE A 573 30.95 20.67 16.77
C ILE A 573 32.04 21.35 17.58
N ILE A 574 33.31 20.93 17.45
CA ILE A 574 34.44 21.52 18.17
C ILE A 574 34.65 22.98 17.75
N LEU A 575 34.65 23.28 16.45
CA LEU A 575 34.84 24.64 15.95
C LEU A 575 33.71 25.58 16.38
N VAL A 576 32.45 25.13 16.29
CA VAL A 576 31.29 25.88 16.76
C VAL A 576 31.35 26.11 18.28
N SER A 577 31.70 25.09 19.08
CA SER A 577 31.80 25.20 20.54
C SER A 577 32.93 26.13 20.99
N ILE A 578 34.05 26.15 20.26
CA ILE A 578 35.14 27.11 20.51
C ILE A 578 34.68 28.53 20.14
N TRP A 579 34.01 28.69 19.00
CA TRP A 579 33.50 29.99 18.55
C TRP A 579 32.45 30.58 19.50
N THR A 580 31.50 29.79 20.00
CA THR A 580 30.48 30.24 20.96
C THR A 580 31.13 30.73 22.26
N LEU A 581 32.10 29.98 22.82
CA LEU A 581 32.87 30.39 24.00
C LEU A 581 33.68 31.67 23.76
N ILE A 582 34.35 31.79 22.61
CA ILE A 582 35.07 33.01 22.22
C ILE A 582 34.11 34.20 22.10
N SER A 583 32.92 34.00 21.52
CA SER A 583 31.92 35.06 21.34
C SER A 583 31.35 35.54 22.69
N ILE A 584 31.03 34.61 23.61
CA ILE A 584 30.67 34.94 25.01
C ILE A 584 31.79 35.77 25.65
N PHE A 585 33.05 35.33 25.55
CA PHE A 585 34.19 36.04 26.13
C PHE A 585 34.37 37.45 25.56
N ILE A 586 34.29 37.63 24.23
CA ILE A 586 34.40 38.95 23.58
C ILE A 586 33.25 39.87 24.02
N SER A 587 32.02 39.35 24.02
CA SER A 587 30.80 40.06 24.40
C SER A 587 30.89 40.59 25.84
N VAL A 588 31.17 39.69 26.79
CA VAL A 588 31.31 40.00 28.23
C VAL A 588 32.50 40.95 28.48
N LYS A 589 33.67 40.68 27.89
CA LYS A 589 34.86 41.54 28.04
C LYS A 589 34.59 42.95 27.53
N SER A 590 33.93 43.09 26.37
CA SER A 590 33.63 44.38 25.77
C SER A 590 32.67 45.19 26.65
N THR A 591 31.61 44.57 27.18
CA THR A 591 30.67 45.27 28.08
C THR A 591 31.29 45.64 29.43
N VAL A 592 32.13 44.79 30.02
CA VAL A 592 32.85 45.12 31.26
C VAL A 592 33.88 46.22 31.01
N ALA A 593 34.58 46.22 29.88
CA ALA A 593 35.50 47.29 29.50
C ALA A 593 34.76 48.63 29.32
N LEU A 594 33.61 48.62 28.63
CA LEU A 594 32.74 49.78 28.45
C LEU A 594 32.25 50.34 29.79
N LEU A 595 31.75 49.49 30.70
CA LEU A 595 31.33 49.92 32.04
C LEU A 595 32.47 50.53 32.85
N ASN A 596 33.68 49.99 32.76
CA ASN A 596 34.86 50.55 33.41
C ASN A 596 35.25 51.92 32.81
N GLN A 597 35.20 52.08 31.48
CA GLN A 597 35.42 53.37 30.82
C GLN A 597 34.41 54.43 31.27
N ILE A 598 33.12 54.07 31.33
CA ILE A 598 32.04 54.97 31.78
C ILE A 598 32.23 55.35 33.25
N ALA A 599 32.59 54.39 34.12
CA ALA A 599 32.84 54.67 35.53
C ALA A 599 34.01 55.67 35.73
N ILE A 600 35.09 55.51 34.95
CA ILE A 600 36.21 56.47 34.92
C ILE A 600 35.73 57.82 34.38
N GLN A 601 34.94 57.85 33.32
CA GLN A 601 34.43 59.09 32.73
C GLN A 601 33.59 59.89 33.75
N ILE A 602 32.66 59.24 34.46
CA ILE A 602 31.82 59.86 35.49
C ILE A 602 32.68 60.47 36.62
N GLN A 603 33.72 59.75 37.06
CA GLN A 603 34.69 60.27 38.05
C GLN A 603 35.47 61.48 37.51
N MET A 604 35.92 61.43 36.25
CA MET A 604 36.69 62.52 35.62
C MET A 604 35.83 63.76 35.32
N THR A 605 34.54 63.60 35.00
CA THR A 605 33.60 64.73 34.86
C THR A 605 33.34 65.43 36.19
N LYS A 606 33.29 64.69 37.31
CA LYS A 606 33.27 65.31 38.67
C LYS A 606 34.54 66.12 38.95
N LEU A 607 35.65 65.78 38.30
CA LEU A 607 36.94 66.48 38.40
C LEU A 607 37.16 67.55 37.30
N ARG A 608 36.13 67.93 36.53
CA ARG A 608 36.17 68.95 35.45
C ARG A 608 37.20 68.70 34.32
N PHE A 609 37.76 67.49 34.18
CA PHE A 609 38.67 67.16 33.08
C PHE A 609 37.94 66.52 31.90
N ILE A 610 37.77 67.27 30.81
CA ILE A 610 37.24 66.74 29.55
C ILE A 610 38.32 65.92 28.85
N LYS A 611 38.11 64.60 28.78
CA LYS A 611 38.91 63.68 27.96
C LYS A 611 37.96 62.90 27.06
N ASN A 612 38.10 63.06 25.74
CA ASN A 612 37.41 62.21 24.78
C ASN A 612 37.95 60.78 24.92
N SER A 613 37.14 59.88 25.48
CA SER A 613 37.44 58.46 25.57
C SER A 613 37.11 57.76 24.25
N ILE A 614 38.05 56.96 23.73
CA ILE A 614 37.79 56.06 22.62
C ILE A 614 36.94 54.91 23.17
N GLN A 615 35.65 54.93 22.84
CA GLN A 615 34.70 53.90 23.23
C GLN A 615 34.93 52.65 22.36
N SER A 616 35.02 51.47 22.97
CA SER A 616 35.18 50.21 22.24
C SER A 616 33.87 49.84 21.52
N GLN A 617 33.89 49.77 20.18
CA GLN A 617 32.71 49.52 19.34
C GLN A 617 32.65 48.08 18.78
N SER A 618 33.67 47.27 19.04
CA SER A 618 33.87 45.93 18.46
C SER A 618 32.68 44.98 18.68
N ALA A 619 32.13 44.88 19.89
CA ALA A 619 30.98 44.02 20.16
C ALA A 619 29.69 44.49 19.48
N ILE A 620 29.47 45.80 19.36
CA ILE A 620 28.30 46.38 18.68
C ILE A 620 28.32 46.04 17.19
N LEU A 621 29.48 46.20 16.56
CA LEU A 621 29.68 45.86 15.15
C LEU A 621 29.54 44.35 14.89
N ILE A 622 29.95 43.51 15.84
CA ILE A 622 29.72 42.06 15.77
C ILE A 622 28.23 41.73 15.90
N LYS A 623 27.48 42.38 16.81
CA LYS A 623 26.00 42.26 16.88
C LYS A 623 25.33 42.66 15.56
N MET A 624 25.81 43.74 14.91
CA MET A 624 25.29 44.17 13.61
C MET A 624 25.60 43.16 12.50
N LEU A 625 26.81 42.59 12.49
CA LEU A 625 27.20 41.55 11.53
C LEU A 625 26.34 40.31 11.67
N THR A 626 26.18 39.80 12.90
CA THR A 626 25.37 38.60 13.15
C THR A 626 23.89 38.86 12.85
N ASN A 627 23.35 40.05 13.15
CA ASN A 627 21.99 40.42 12.75
C ASN A 627 21.80 40.37 11.23
N HIS A 628 22.71 41.02 10.49
CA HIS A 628 22.66 41.06 9.04
C HIS A 628 22.76 39.66 8.42
N LEU A 629 23.67 38.81 8.90
CA LEU A 629 23.82 37.44 8.40
C LEU A 629 22.63 36.55 8.77
N GLN A 630 22.01 36.73 9.95
CA GLN A 630 20.79 36.03 10.34
C GLN A 630 19.58 36.41 9.47
N ILE A 631 19.46 37.68 9.07
CA ILE A 631 18.44 38.10 8.10
C ILE A 631 18.82 37.61 6.69
N LEU A 632 20.10 37.56 6.33
CA LEU A 632 20.54 37.04 5.03
C LEU A 632 20.30 35.53 4.88
N THR A 633 20.41 34.74 5.96
CA THR A 633 20.02 33.32 5.96
C THR A 633 18.53 33.10 5.69
N ALA A 634 17.66 34.11 5.89
CA ALA A 634 16.27 34.01 5.47
C ALA A 634 16.11 33.80 3.96
N ILE A 635 17.00 34.39 3.16
CA ILE A 635 16.91 34.35 1.69
C ILE A 635 17.13 32.95 1.14
N THR A 636 17.97 32.13 1.80
CA THR A 636 18.18 30.73 1.40
C THR A 636 16.91 29.89 1.55
N THR A 637 15.96 30.33 2.39
CA THR A 637 14.68 29.64 2.60
C THR A 637 13.62 29.95 1.54
N PHE A 638 13.89 30.82 0.55
CA PHE A 638 13.01 31.01 -0.61
C PHE A 638 13.21 29.94 -1.70
N LYS A 639 13.75 28.75 -1.33
CA LYS A 639 14.01 27.60 -2.21
C LYS A 639 14.88 27.94 -3.45
N ILE A 640 15.79 28.91 -3.28
CA ILE A 640 16.74 29.37 -4.31
C ILE A 640 17.91 28.38 -4.42
N ASN A 641 18.29 28.00 -5.64
CA ASN A 641 19.45 27.15 -5.91
C ASN A 641 20.81 27.86 -5.67
N LEU A 642 21.17 28.01 -4.40
CA LEU A 642 22.49 28.47 -3.94
C LEU A 642 23.49 27.32 -3.82
N SER A 643 24.78 27.60 -3.99
CA SER A 643 25.82 26.58 -3.81
C SER A 643 25.86 26.08 -2.36
N THR A 644 25.91 24.76 -2.17
CA THR A 644 25.81 24.12 -0.85
C THR A 644 26.88 24.61 0.14
N GLY A 645 28.09 24.90 -0.35
CA GLY A 645 29.16 25.48 0.46
C GLY A 645 28.83 26.88 1.02
N LEU A 646 28.18 27.75 0.22
CA LEU A 646 27.75 29.07 0.65
C LEU A 646 26.60 28.98 1.66
N THR A 647 25.58 28.17 1.37
CA THR A 647 24.44 27.94 2.28
C THR A 647 24.90 27.39 3.63
N ASN A 648 25.82 26.41 3.64
CA ASN A 648 26.38 25.86 4.87
C ASN A 648 27.21 26.89 5.66
N ALA A 649 28.00 27.74 4.99
CA ALA A 649 28.77 28.80 5.65
C ALA A 649 27.87 29.88 6.27
N LEU A 650 26.82 30.31 5.55
CA LEU A 650 25.82 31.25 6.06
C LEU A 650 25.09 30.67 7.28
N ASN A 651 24.60 29.43 7.18
CA ASN A 651 23.89 28.76 8.28
C ASN A 651 24.78 28.53 9.51
N ALA A 652 26.07 28.17 9.33
CA ALA A 652 26.99 27.97 10.45
C ALA A 652 27.32 29.26 11.22
N ILE A 653 27.32 30.43 10.54
CA ILE A 653 27.59 31.74 11.17
C ILE A 653 26.30 32.34 11.75
N GLY A 654 25.17 32.21 11.04
CA GLY A 654 23.87 32.74 11.47
C GLY A 654 23.23 31.92 12.59
N ASN A 655 23.17 30.59 12.43
CA ASN A 655 22.45 29.63 13.27
C ASN A 655 23.35 28.47 13.80
N PRO A 656 24.50 28.77 14.46
CA PRO A 656 25.47 27.75 14.89
C PRO A 656 24.90 26.67 15.82
N ILE A 657 23.91 27.01 16.65
CA ILE A 657 23.28 26.08 17.59
C ILE A 657 22.47 25.01 16.85
N GLN A 658 21.75 25.39 15.80
CA GLN A 658 21.01 24.47 14.94
C GLN A 658 21.97 23.57 14.15
N THR A 659 23.05 24.13 13.60
CA THR A 659 24.11 23.37 12.90
C THR A 659 24.77 22.33 13.82
N MET A 660 25.03 22.68 15.08
CA MET A 660 25.56 21.78 16.08
C MET A 660 24.56 20.67 16.45
N ALA A 661 23.26 20.98 16.54
CA ALA A 661 22.22 19.99 16.83
C ALA A 661 22.16 18.90 15.75
N TYR A 662 22.12 19.26 14.46
CA TYR A 662 22.16 18.28 13.36
C TYR A 662 23.45 17.45 13.35
N SER A 663 24.59 18.08 13.67
CA SER A 663 25.88 17.37 13.76
C SER A 663 25.91 16.30 14.87
N LEU A 664 25.01 16.39 15.85
CA LEU A 664 24.88 15.47 16.99
C LEU A 664 23.73 14.47 16.84
N ASP A 665 22.98 14.48 15.74
CA ASP A 665 21.83 13.59 15.50
C ASP A 665 22.14 12.11 15.81
N CYS A 666 23.25 11.58 15.26
CA CYS A 666 23.71 10.19 15.48
C CYS A 666 24.02 9.85 16.95
N PHE A 667 24.25 10.86 17.81
CA PHE A 667 24.48 10.69 19.24
C PHE A 667 23.18 10.85 20.05
N LEU A 668 22.29 11.76 19.63
CA LEU A 668 21.03 12.04 20.33
C LEU A 668 20.11 10.81 20.41
N ILE A 669 20.09 9.94 19.40
CA ILE A 669 19.27 8.71 19.41
C ILE A 669 19.66 7.70 20.49
N TYR A 670 20.92 7.74 20.98
CA TYR A 670 21.38 6.89 22.08
C TYR A 670 21.13 7.53 23.46
N MET A 671 20.90 8.85 23.50
CA MET A 671 20.66 9.61 24.73
C MET A 671 19.18 9.76 25.05
N PHE A 672 18.31 9.82 24.04
CA PHE A 672 16.88 10.06 24.19
C PHE A 672 16.05 9.00 23.45
N SER A 673 15.08 8.41 24.15
CA SER A 673 14.11 7.45 23.57
C SER A 673 12.93 8.10 22.86
N MET A 674 12.96 9.43 22.66
CA MET A 674 11.91 10.23 22.02
C MET A 674 12.21 10.41 20.52
N GLU A 675 11.24 10.91 19.75
CA GLU A 675 11.45 11.26 18.34
C GLU A 675 12.53 12.38 18.21
N ILE A 676 13.43 12.21 17.23
CA ILE A 676 14.64 13.04 17.07
C ILE A 676 14.35 14.54 17.00
N HIS A 677 13.20 14.95 16.47
CA HIS A 677 12.84 16.35 16.35
C HIS A 677 12.56 17.01 17.71
N TYR A 678 11.99 16.29 18.69
CA TYR A 678 11.89 16.78 20.07
C TYR A 678 13.23 16.72 20.80
N ALA A 679 13.98 15.63 20.63
CA ALA A 679 15.32 15.46 21.23
C ALA A 679 16.28 16.60 20.84
N ARG A 680 16.25 17.05 19.58
CA ARG A 680 17.01 18.23 19.11
C ARG A 680 16.66 19.49 19.90
N ILE A 681 15.38 19.80 20.15
CA ILE A 681 14.98 21.02 20.87
C ILE A 681 15.33 20.91 22.36
N ILE A 682 15.11 19.74 22.99
CA ILE A 682 15.53 19.48 24.38
C ILE A 682 17.05 19.68 24.52
N TRP A 683 17.84 19.21 23.56
CA TRP A 683 19.28 19.41 23.55
C TRP A 683 19.69 20.88 23.35
N GLN A 684 18.98 21.62 22.48
CA GLN A 684 19.16 23.08 22.33
C GLN A 684 18.78 23.87 23.58
N LEU A 685 17.94 23.33 24.47
CA LEU A 685 17.66 23.90 25.80
C LEU A 685 18.76 23.56 26.83
N ILE A 686 19.37 22.37 26.76
CA ILE A 686 20.44 21.92 27.68
C ILE A 686 21.77 22.63 27.40
N MET A 687 22.18 22.70 26.13
CA MET A 687 23.46 23.28 25.69
C MET A 687 23.78 24.69 26.23
N PRO A 688 22.84 25.65 26.27
CA PRO A 688 23.02 26.95 26.91
C PRO A 688 23.55 26.87 28.34
N PHE A 689 23.00 25.96 29.15
CA PHE A 689 23.42 25.78 30.55
C PHE A 689 24.83 25.20 30.67
N ILE A 690 25.23 24.33 29.74
CA ILE A 690 26.61 23.83 29.65
C ILE A 690 27.57 24.99 29.38
N TYR A 691 27.28 25.85 28.39
CA TYR A 691 28.12 27.03 28.10
C TYR A 691 28.15 28.04 29.24
N ILE A 692 27.01 28.30 29.91
CA ILE A 692 26.95 29.14 31.12
C ILE A 692 27.85 28.55 32.22
N PHE A 693 27.72 27.26 32.52
CA PHE A 693 28.46 26.59 33.57
C PHE A 693 29.96 26.57 33.31
N LEU A 694 30.38 26.25 32.07
CA LEU A 694 31.79 26.29 31.66
C LEU A 694 32.36 27.71 31.79
N PHE A 695 31.67 28.72 31.24
CA PHE A 695 32.16 30.11 31.27
C PHE A 695 32.22 30.68 32.68
N LEU A 696 31.17 30.49 33.49
CA LEU A 696 31.13 30.96 34.88
C LEU A 696 32.06 30.15 35.79
N GLY A 697 32.31 28.87 35.49
CA GLY A 697 33.31 28.04 36.17
C GLY A 697 34.74 28.55 35.93
N ILE A 698 35.11 28.80 34.67
CA ILE A 698 36.39 29.44 34.31
C ILE A 698 36.50 30.82 34.98
N TYR A 699 35.42 31.62 34.97
CA TYR A 699 35.41 32.91 35.66
C TYR A 699 35.64 32.76 37.16
N TYR A 700 34.93 31.85 37.84
CA TYR A 700 35.11 31.59 39.27
C TYR A 700 36.54 31.15 39.61
N ILE A 701 37.14 30.27 38.80
CA ILE A 701 38.54 29.85 38.95
C ILE A 701 39.48 31.06 38.79
N THR A 702 39.33 31.88 37.75
CA THR A 702 40.20 33.07 37.54
C THR A 702 40.04 34.14 38.63
N VAL A 703 38.87 34.25 39.27
CA VAL A 703 38.65 35.10 40.44
C VAL A 703 39.32 34.50 41.69
N LYS A 704 39.19 33.20 41.93
CA LYS A 704 39.85 32.49 43.05
C LYS A 704 41.37 32.51 42.96
N CYS A 705 41.93 32.37 41.76
CA CYS A 705 43.36 32.51 41.48
C CYS A 705 43.86 33.96 41.49
N GLY A 706 43.01 34.95 41.83
CA GLY A 706 43.40 36.36 41.96
C GLY A 706 43.70 37.09 40.64
N ALA A 707 43.53 36.44 39.49
CA ALA A 707 43.83 37.03 38.18
C ALA A 707 42.83 38.12 37.77
N ILE A 708 41.57 38.04 38.22
CA ILE A 708 40.49 38.97 37.88
C ILE A 708 39.67 39.31 39.14
N LYS A 709 39.20 40.56 39.24
CA LYS A 709 38.29 40.98 40.33
C LYS A 709 36.85 40.55 40.05
N TYR A 710 36.13 40.17 41.11
CA TYR A 710 34.71 39.85 41.03
C TYR A 710 33.87 41.05 40.53
N SER A 711 32.90 40.80 39.65
CA SER A 711 32.00 41.78 39.07
C SER A 711 30.67 41.13 38.71
N LEU A 712 29.58 41.58 39.34
CA LEU A 712 28.21 41.10 39.07
C LEU A 712 27.83 41.23 37.58
N SER A 713 28.37 42.25 36.90
CA SER A 713 28.12 42.47 35.47
C SER A 713 28.60 41.31 34.60
N VAL A 714 29.64 40.56 34.98
CA VAL A 714 30.06 39.37 34.22
C VAL A 714 28.90 38.38 34.17
N ILE A 715 28.35 38.04 35.32
CA ILE A 715 27.26 37.05 35.45
C ILE A 715 26.02 37.50 34.68
N THR A 716 25.54 38.73 34.88
CA THR A 716 24.32 39.21 34.23
C THR A 716 24.49 39.37 32.71
N THR A 717 25.63 39.86 32.24
CA THR A 717 25.92 39.95 30.79
C THR A 717 26.00 38.57 30.14
N THR A 718 26.58 37.56 30.81
CA THR A 718 26.59 36.17 30.31
C THR A 718 25.16 35.65 30.10
N PHE A 719 24.27 35.75 31.09
CA PHE A 719 22.89 35.28 30.96
C PHE A 719 22.11 36.02 29.86
N ILE A 720 22.17 37.35 29.84
CA ILE A 720 21.44 38.16 28.84
C ILE A 720 21.97 37.89 27.43
N TYR A 721 23.29 37.83 27.24
CA TYR A 721 23.90 37.56 25.94
C TYR A 721 23.54 36.17 25.41
N ILE A 722 23.65 35.14 26.26
CA ILE A 722 23.35 33.75 25.89
C ILE A 722 21.86 33.62 25.52
N TYR A 723 20.95 34.24 26.27
CA TYR A 723 19.54 34.31 25.87
C TYR A 723 19.35 34.94 24.47
N ILE A 724 19.88 36.15 24.22
CA ILE A 724 19.75 36.86 22.92
C ILE A 724 20.36 36.05 21.76
N TYR A 725 21.41 35.27 22.03
CA TYR A 725 22.10 34.45 21.05
C TYR A 725 21.35 33.15 20.69
N ILE A 726 20.64 32.56 21.64
CA ILE A 726 19.96 31.26 21.48
C ILE A 726 18.48 31.40 21.11
N GLN A 727 17.79 32.41 21.66
CA GLN A 727 16.35 32.62 21.49
C GLN A 727 15.87 32.50 20.03
N PRO A 728 16.57 33.01 18.99
CA PRO A 728 16.13 32.86 17.60
C PRO A 728 16.02 31.39 17.16
N ASN A 729 17.00 30.56 17.54
CA ASN A 729 17.04 29.15 17.17
C ASN A 729 15.96 28.34 17.89
N LEU A 730 15.74 28.61 19.19
CA LEU A 730 14.67 27.94 19.96
C LEU A 730 13.29 28.31 19.44
N VAL A 731 13.01 29.59 19.22
CA VAL A 731 11.71 30.05 18.71
C VAL A 731 11.45 29.46 17.31
N GLY A 732 12.43 29.49 16.40
CA GLY A 732 12.29 28.87 15.08
C GLY A 732 12.09 27.35 15.11
N GLY A 733 12.81 26.64 15.98
CA GLY A 733 12.68 25.19 16.16
C GLY A 733 11.35 24.78 16.81
N LEU A 734 10.77 25.62 17.66
CA LEU A 734 9.45 25.41 18.25
C LEU A 734 8.32 25.76 17.27
N ILE A 735 8.50 26.77 16.42
CA ILE A 735 7.53 27.12 15.37
C ILE A 735 7.51 26.05 14.28
N SER A 736 8.65 25.51 13.85
CA SER A 736 8.66 24.42 12.86
C SER A 736 8.08 23.09 13.38
N LEU A 737 7.96 22.92 14.71
CA LEU A 737 7.15 21.85 15.30
C LEU A 737 5.65 22.20 15.31
N LEU A 738 5.28 23.47 15.47
CA LEU A 738 3.89 23.95 15.45
C LEU A 738 3.32 24.09 14.03
N SER A 739 4.17 24.21 13.01
CA SER A 739 3.81 24.28 11.61
C SER A 739 3.69 22.90 10.97
N PHE A 740 2.81 22.79 9.97
CA PHE A 740 2.69 21.63 9.09
C PHE A 740 3.05 21.98 7.65
N ARG A 741 3.42 20.94 6.88
CA ARG A 741 3.61 20.98 5.43
C ARG A 741 2.55 20.09 4.78
N GLN A 742 1.89 20.55 3.71
CA GLN A 742 0.88 19.75 3.01
C GLN A 742 1.52 18.98 1.85
N ILE A 743 1.54 17.64 1.95
CA ILE A 743 2.13 16.74 0.95
C ILE A 743 1.15 15.59 0.71
N SER A 744 0.78 15.40 -0.55
CA SER A 744 -0.06 14.33 -1.11
C SER A 744 -1.41 14.23 -0.42
N GLY A 745 -2.03 15.40 -0.18
CA GLY A 745 -3.30 15.53 0.54
C GLY A 745 -3.21 15.49 2.07
N TYR A 746 -2.02 15.27 2.65
CA TYR A 746 -1.83 15.05 4.09
C TYR A 746 -0.95 16.10 4.76
N GLN A 747 -1.10 16.26 6.08
CA GLN A 747 -0.33 17.20 6.90
C GLN A 747 0.84 16.50 7.61
N TRP A 748 2.06 16.97 7.35
CA TRP A 748 3.32 16.45 7.90
C TRP A 748 3.98 17.50 8.79
N ILE A 749 4.71 17.09 9.83
CA ILE A 749 5.39 18.03 10.74
C ILE A 749 6.53 18.72 9.97
N GLN A 750 6.55 20.06 9.92
CA GLN A 750 7.55 20.79 9.12
C GLN A 750 8.98 20.54 9.61
N ALA A 751 9.20 20.41 10.92
CA ALA A 751 10.51 20.11 11.50
C ALA A 751 11.08 18.73 11.11
N ASN A 752 10.22 17.77 10.73
CA ASN A 752 10.58 16.43 10.30
C ASN A 752 9.42 15.75 9.55
N VAL A 753 9.47 15.76 8.22
CA VAL A 753 8.39 15.25 7.35
C VAL A 753 8.32 13.71 7.27
N ALA A 754 9.06 12.97 8.10
CA ALA A 754 8.80 11.55 8.32
C ALA A 754 7.59 11.29 9.24
N TYR A 755 7.11 12.33 9.94
CA TYR A 755 6.05 12.20 10.94
C TYR A 755 4.80 13.02 10.59
N ARG A 756 3.64 12.44 10.92
CA ARG A 756 2.31 12.98 10.65
C ARG A 756 1.88 13.99 11.72
N TYR A 757 1.39 15.15 11.27
CA TYR A 757 1.01 16.27 12.14
C TYR A 757 -0.30 16.00 12.89
N ASP A 758 -1.23 15.28 12.26
CA ASP A 758 -2.55 14.91 12.78
C ASP A 758 -2.56 13.78 13.83
N THR A 759 -1.39 13.46 14.42
CA THR A 759 -1.26 12.39 15.42
C THR A 759 -1.52 12.87 16.84
N SER A 760 -2.18 12.05 17.66
CA SER A 760 -2.44 12.34 19.07
C SER A 760 -1.17 12.58 19.88
N GLN A 761 -0.10 11.82 19.59
CA GLN A 761 1.23 12.00 20.17
C GLN A 761 1.79 13.41 19.88
N HIS A 762 1.70 13.89 18.63
CA HIS A 762 2.16 15.23 18.28
C HIS A 762 1.36 16.32 19.00
N ILE A 763 0.03 16.17 19.09
CA ILE A 763 -0.85 17.11 19.79
C ILE A 763 -0.47 17.23 21.28
N ILE A 764 -0.09 16.13 21.94
CA ILE A 764 0.39 16.15 23.34
C ILE A 764 1.68 16.98 23.45
N TRP A 765 2.65 16.78 22.55
CA TRP A 765 3.89 17.57 22.52
C TRP A 765 3.63 19.06 22.22
N LEU A 766 2.69 19.38 21.33
CA LEU A 766 2.30 20.77 21.04
C LEU A 766 1.79 21.49 22.30
N LEU A 767 0.86 20.87 23.02
CA LEU A 767 0.23 21.45 24.22
C LEU A 767 1.16 21.46 25.44
N ALA A 768 1.92 20.38 25.68
CA ALA A 768 2.71 20.22 26.89
C ALA A 768 4.12 20.84 26.80
N PHE A 769 4.69 20.96 25.60
CA PHE A 769 6.08 21.41 25.40
C PHE A 769 6.19 22.60 24.46
N CYS A 770 5.59 22.56 23.28
CA CYS A 770 5.83 23.59 22.25
C CYS A 770 5.20 24.94 22.61
N LEU A 771 3.89 24.97 22.95
CA LEU A 771 3.20 26.21 23.33
C LEU A 771 3.75 26.84 24.62
N PRO A 772 4.01 26.10 25.72
CA PRO A 772 4.66 26.66 26.91
C PRO A 772 6.07 27.18 26.63
N GLY A 773 6.84 26.48 25.79
CA GLY A 773 8.17 26.90 25.34
C GLY A 773 8.12 28.21 24.56
N LEU A 774 7.21 28.35 23.60
CA LEU A 774 7.03 29.57 22.82
C LEU A 774 6.61 30.74 23.71
N PHE A 775 5.64 30.54 24.60
CA PHE A 775 5.23 31.56 25.57
C PHE A 775 6.41 32.02 26.44
N LEU A 776 7.23 31.09 26.94
CA LEU A 776 8.40 31.40 27.76
C LEU A 776 9.46 32.20 26.99
N PHE A 777 9.90 31.70 25.83
CA PHE A 777 11.07 32.25 25.12
C PHE A 777 10.76 33.44 24.20
N ALA A 778 9.57 33.48 23.57
CA ALA A 778 9.18 34.55 22.65
C ALA A 778 8.32 35.66 23.29
N LEU A 779 7.66 35.42 24.42
CA LEU A 779 6.79 36.44 25.05
C LEU A 779 7.23 36.83 26.46
N LEU A 780 7.39 35.85 27.36
CA LEU A 780 7.59 36.12 28.78
C LEU A 780 8.96 36.78 29.05
N ILE A 781 10.06 36.23 28.55
CA ILE A 781 11.40 36.78 28.80
C ILE A 781 11.60 38.18 28.15
N PRO A 782 11.22 38.44 26.87
CA PRO A 782 11.29 39.79 26.30
C PRO A 782 10.44 40.81 27.07
N SER A 783 9.23 40.41 27.47
CA SER A 783 8.33 41.27 28.27
C SER A 783 8.93 41.59 29.65
N LEU A 784 9.53 40.60 30.33
CA LEU A 784 10.21 40.82 31.61
C LEU A 784 11.40 41.78 31.48
N PHE A 785 12.19 41.69 30.41
CA PHE A 785 13.26 42.67 30.15
C PHE A 785 12.72 44.06 29.85
N PHE A 786 11.67 44.19 29.03
CA PHE A 786 11.03 45.47 28.74
C PHE A 786 10.47 46.12 30.01
N ILE A 787 9.70 45.38 30.81
CA ILE A 787 9.11 45.86 32.07
C ILE A 787 10.22 46.25 33.06
N ALA A 788 11.27 45.45 33.21
CA ALA A 788 12.38 45.74 34.10
C ALA A 788 13.15 47.03 33.71
N LEU A 789 13.30 47.30 32.41
CA LEU A 789 13.89 48.54 31.92
C LEU A 789 12.93 49.74 32.06
N TYR A 790 11.64 49.55 31.74
CA TYR A 790 10.63 50.60 31.77
C TYR A 790 10.35 51.14 33.19
N ILE A 791 10.31 50.25 34.18
CA ILE A 791 10.19 50.61 35.61
C ILE A 791 11.44 51.38 36.10
N LYS A 792 12.61 51.03 35.60
CA LYS A 792 13.91 51.59 36.05
C LYS A 792 14.42 52.73 35.17
N ARG A 793 13.63 53.20 34.19
CA ARG A 793 14.04 54.14 33.13
C ARG A 793 14.76 55.40 33.66
N ASP A 794 14.27 55.94 34.77
CA ASP A 794 14.76 57.20 35.36
C ASP A 794 16.09 57.01 36.12
N VAL A 795 16.41 55.76 36.52
CA VAL A 795 17.62 55.38 37.27
C VAL A 795 18.59 54.50 36.46
N LEU A 796 18.42 54.39 35.14
CA LEU A 796 19.31 53.59 34.26
C LEU A 796 20.79 54.03 34.27
N ASN A 797 21.10 55.25 34.73
CA ASN A 797 22.47 55.71 34.86
C ASN A 797 23.18 55.24 36.14
N GLU A 798 22.44 54.68 37.11
CA GLU A 798 23.04 54.16 38.35
C GLU A 798 23.95 52.97 38.09
N LYS A 799 25.10 52.94 38.78
CA LYS A 799 26.11 51.86 38.64
C LYS A 799 25.51 50.47 38.83
N LYS A 800 24.59 50.27 39.80
CA LYS A 800 23.98 48.97 40.10
C LYS A 800 23.08 48.50 38.96
N ILE A 801 22.18 49.35 38.49
CA ILE A 801 21.26 49.04 37.38
C ILE A 801 22.04 48.83 36.07
N ARG A 802 23.04 49.67 35.81
CA ARG A 802 23.91 49.59 34.63
C ARG A 802 24.83 48.38 34.60
N GLN A 803 25.24 47.86 35.76
CA GLN A 803 25.92 46.57 35.86
C GLN A 803 24.98 45.39 35.61
N GLN A 804 23.72 45.47 36.03
CA GLN A 804 22.73 44.39 35.84
C GLN A 804 22.23 44.32 34.40
N PHE A 805 21.67 45.42 33.87
CA PHE A 805 20.92 45.44 32.60
C PHE A 805 21.63 46.18 31.47
N GLY A 806 22.81 46.77 31.71
CA GLY A 806 23.50 47.63 30.74
C GLY A 806 23.81 46.97 29.40
N TYR A 807 23.83 45.63 29.32
CA TYR A 807 23.94 44.90 28.04
C TYR A 807 22.82 45.27 27.04
N LEU A 808 21.62 45.55 27.54
CA LEU A 808 20.44 45.84 26.73
C LEU A 808 20.36 47.30 26.25
N TYR A 809 21.05 48.24 26.90
CA TYR A 809 20.84 49.68 26.65
C TYR A 809 22.08 50.59 26.61
N ASN A 810 23.27 50.11 26.98
CA ASN A 810 24.48 50.96 26.99
C ASN A 810 24.86 51.53 25.61
N GLU A 811 24.43 50.85 24.54
CA GLU A 811 24.71 51.18 23.14
C GLU A 811 23.79 52.28 22.61
N TYR A 812 22.61 52.39 23.21
CA TYR A 812 21.49 53.22 22.76
C TYR A 812 21.39 54.53 23.55
N LYS A 813 20.69 55.50 22.95
CA LYS A 813 20.33 56.78 23.57
C LYS A 813 19.38 56.54 24.74
N THR A 814 19.39 57.45 25.71
CA THR A 814 18.48 57.42 26.87
C THR A 814 17.00 57.37 26.47
N GLY A 815 16.59 58.07 25.41
CA GLY A 815 15.23 58.02 24.87
C GLY A 815 14.89 56.76 24.04
N ALA A 816 15.86 55.87 23.79
CA ALA A 816 15.70 54.65 23.00
C ALA A 816 16.23 53.41 23.76
N PHE A 817 16.15 53.43 25.11
CA PHE A 817 16.71 52.38 25.98
C PHE A 817 16.16 50.97 25.72
N PHE A 818 14.99 50.86 25.10
CA PHE A 818 14.28 49.62 24.80
C PHE A 818 14.65 49.00 23.44
N TRP A 819 15.59 49.59 22.69
CA TRP A 819 15.83 49.20 21.29
C TRP A 819 16.29 47.75 21.09
N GLU A 820 16.99 47.14 22.06
CA GLU A 820 17.34 45.71 21.97
C GLU A 820 16.08 44.83 21.93
N ILE A 821 14.99 45.23 22.61
CA ILE A 821 13.71 44.51 22.58
C ILE A 821 13.06 44.64 21.20
N VAL A 822 13.15 45.81 20.56
CA VAL A 822 12.65 46.02 19.18
C VAL A 822 13.33 45.04 18.21
N LYS A 823 14.65 44.83 18.35
CA LYS A 823 15.40 43.85 17.56
C LYS A 823 15.04 42.39 17.86
N ILE A 824 14.72 42.06 19.11
CA ILE A 824 14.25 40.72 19.45
C ILE A 824 12.89 40.46 18.77
N VAL A 825 11.96 41.41 18.86
CA VAL A 825 10.64 41.32 18.22
C VAL A 825 10.73 41.31 16.68
N GLU A 826 11.63 42.09 16.08
CA GLU A 826 11.94 42.02 14.64
C GLU A 826 12.28 40.57 14.24
N LYS A 827 13.24 39.94 14.94
CA LYS A 827 13.66 38.56 14.68
C LYS A 827 12.55 37.56 14.91
N GLU A 828 11.77 37.71 15.98
CA GLU A 828 10.62 36.82 16.27
C GLU A 828 9.62 36.84 15.13
N LEU A 829 9.20 38.03 14.67
CA LEU A 829 8.27 38.17 13.55
C LEU A 829 8.84 37.60 12.24
N LEU A 830 10.12 37.85 11.95
CA LEU A 830 10.79 37.24 10.80
C LEU A 830 10.75 35.72 10.86
N ILE A 831 11.13 35.12 11.99
CA ILE A 831 11.20 33.67 12.16
C ILE A 831 9.81 33.04 12.11
N ILE A 832 8.79 33.66 12.72
CA ILE A 832 7.38 33.23 12.61
C ILE A 832 6.95 33.17 11.15
N PHE A 833 7.15 34.23 10.36
CA PHE A 833 6.71 34.24 8.97
C PHE A 833 7.55 33.33 8.06
N LEU A 834 8.86 33.21 8.31
CA LEU A 834 9.75 32.34 7.54
C LEU A 834 9.47 30.85 7.77
N SER A 835 9.18 30.44 9.00
CA SER A 835 8.84 29.06 9.32
C SER A 835 7.40 28.73 8.94
N TYR A 836 6.41 29.54 9.34
CA TYR A 836 4.99 29.20 9.14
C TYR A 836 4.54 29.18 7.67
N TYR A 837 5.05 30.08 6.83
CA TYR A 837 4.64 30.19 5.41
C TYR A 837 5.61 29.51 4.43
N ASP A 838 6.28 28.43 4.82
CA ASP A 838 7.37 27.83 4.03
C ASP A 838 6.92 27.19 2.69
N ASP A 839 5.67 26.74 2.60
CA ASP A 839 5.06 26.34 1.32
C ASP A 839 4.64 27.57 0.48
N ASN A 840 4.16 28.64 1.12
CA ASN A 840 3.60 29.82 0.46
C ASN A 840 4.63 30.96 0.34
N ILE A 841 5.61 30.79 -0.55
CA ILE A 841 6.74 31.73 -0.73
C ILE A 841 6.30 33.19 -0.99
N ILE A 842 5.17 33.42 -1.66
CA ILE A 842 4.63 34.77 -1.89
C ILE A 842 4.18 35.43 -0.58
N GLN A 843 3.43 34.71 0.28
CA GLN A 843 2.98 35.19 1.59
C GLN A 843 4.18 35.38 2.54
N LYS A 844 5.10 34.42 2.56
CA LYS A 844 6.37 34.46 3.28
C LYS A 844 7.18 35.72 2.93
N GLY A 845 7.44 35.95 1.64
CA GLY A 845 8.25 37.06 1.16
C GLY A 845 7.65 38.43 1.46
N THR A 846 6.34 38.59 1.25
CA THR A 846 5.62 39.85 1.50
C THR A 846 5.57 40.23 2.99
N LEU A 847 5.29 39.26 3.88
CA LEU A 847 5.27 39.51 5.33
C LEU A 847 6.68 39.80 5.88
N VAL A 848 7.70 39.07 5.43
CA VAL A 848 9.11 39.31 5.79
C VAL A 848 9.57 40.70 5.33
N LEU A 849 9.22 41.10 4.11
CA LEU A 849 9.54 42.43 3.57
C LEU A 849 8.88 43.54 4.40
N LEU A 850 7.63 43.34 4.83
CA LEU A 850 6.89 44.28 5.69
C LEU A 850 7.59 44.47 7.04
N VAL A 851 8.05 43.40 7.69
CA VAL A 851 8.77 43.47 8.98
C VAL A 851 10.07 44.26 8.85
N VAL A 852 10.91 43.94 7.85
CA VAL A 852 12.19 44.66 7.62
C VAL A 852 11.94 46.12 7.27
N TYR A 853 10.89 46.42 6.50
CA TYR A 853 10.50 47.80 6.18
C TYR A 853 10.09 48.60 7.44
N LEU A 854 9.23 48.02 8.29
CA LEU A 854 8.81 48.64 9.54
C LEU A 854 10.01 48.86 10.48
N TYR A 855 10.93 47.90 10.60
CA TYR A 855 12.17 48.08 11.35
C TYR A 855 13.03 49.21 10.78
N SER A 856 13.22 49.25 9.46
CA SER A 856 14.00 50.29 8.79
C SER A 856 13.43 51.69 9.02
N GLU A 857 12.11 51.85 8.98
CA GLU A 857 11.44 53.13 9.22
C GLU A 857 11.52 53.56 10.69
N LEU A 858 11.32 52.62 11.63
CA LEU A 858 11.54 52.87 13.06
C LEU A 858 13.00 53.30 13.32
N ASN A 859 13.99 52.60 12.75
CA ASN A 859 15.41 52.90 12.91
C ASN A 859 15.75 54.30 12.37
N HIS A 860 15.19 54.65 11.20
CA HIS A 860 15.34 55.98 10.61
C HIS A 860 14.74 57.10 11.48
N ARG A 861 13.58 56.87 12.11
CA ARG A 861 12.92 57.83 13.02
C ARG A 861 13.67 58.01 14.34
N PHE A 862 13.94 56.91 15.05
CA PHE A 862 14.51 56.96 16.40
C PHE A 862 16.02 57.22 16.43
N LYS A 863 16.77 56.77 15.42
CA LYS A 863 18.25 56.81 15.35
C LYS A 863 18.83 56.36 16.70
N PRO A 864 18.59 55.10 17.10
CA PRO A 864 18.67 54.63 18.48
C PRO A 864 20.09 54.66 19.08
N TYR A 865 21.16 54.49 18.30
CA TYR A 865 22.53 54.41 18.85
C TYR A 865 23.07 55.77 19.28
N ASN A 866 23.95 55.76 20.28
CA ASN A 866 24.68 56.95 20.71
C ASN A 866 25.61 57.54 19.62
N MET A 867 26.10 56.72 18.67
CA MET A 867 26.97 57.17 17.58
C MET A 867 26.21 57.24 16.25
N SER A 868 26.39 58.33 15.49
CA SER A 868 25.80 58.49 14.15
C SER A 868 26.29 57.43 13.14
N THR A 869 27.54 57.00 13.23
CA THR A 869 28.11 55.93 12.38
C THR A 869 27.35 54.62 12.53
N LEU A 870 27.04 54.22 13.77
CA LEU A 870 26.28 53.00 14.08
C LEU A 870 24.84 53.08 13.56
N ASN A 871 24.17 54.23 13.73
CA ASN A 871 22.83 54.46 13.14
C ASN A 871 22.84 54.32 11.62
N ASN A 872 23.83 54.89 10.94
CA ASN A 872 23.94 54.82 9.48
C ASN A 872 24.23 53.39 8.99
N LEU A 873 25.07 52.63 9.71
CA LEU A 873 25.37 51.23 9.37
C LEU A 873 24.14 50.33 9.52
N ASP A 874 23.39 50.45 10.63
CA ASP A 874 22.20 49.62 10.87
C ASP A 874 21.06 49.96 9.89
N ALA A 875 20.87 51.24 9.58
CA ALA A 875 19.90 51.68 8.57
C ALA A 875 20.30 51.26 7.14
N LEU A 876 21.61 51.23 6.83
CA LEU A 876 22.11 50.67 5.57
C LEU A 876 21.89 49.15 5.52
N SER A 877 22.13 48.45 6.64
CA SER A 877 21.92 47.01 6.75
C SER A 877 20.47 46.62 6.45
N ALA A 878 19.51 47.28 7.10
CA ALA A 878 18.08 47.04 6.88
C ALA A 878 17.68 47.27 5.41
N LYS A 879 18.20 48.33 4.76
CA LYS A 879 17.97 48.58 3.33
C LYS A 879 18.60 47.53 2.41
N VAL A 880 19.82 47.07 2.70
CA VAL A 880 20.47 46.00 1.93
C VAL A 880 19.70 44.70 2.09
N CYS A 881 19.25 44.35 3.29
CA CYS A 881 18.37 43.20 3.52
C CYS A 881 17.05 43.33 2.75
N GLN A 882 16.38 44.49 2.80
CA GLN A 882 15.13 44.75 2.08
C GLN A 882 15.28 44.54 0.57
N ILE A 883 16.32 45.11 -0.05
CA ILE A 883 16.61 44.92 -1.48
C ILE A 883 16.97 43.45 -1.77
N SER A 884 17.73 42.81 -0.89
CA SER A 884 18.13 41.41 -1.06
C SER A 884 16.94 40.45 -1.03
N ILE A 885 15.94 40.69 -0.17
CA ILE A 885 14.68 39.93 -0.13
C ILE A 885 13.91 40.09 -1.46
N ILE A 886 13.82 41.30 -2.00
CA ILE A 886 13.17 41.58 -3.29
C ILE A 886 13.90 40.83 -4.43
N LEU A 887 15.23 40.88 -4.46
CA LEU A 887 16.04 40.15 -5.45
C LEU A 887 15.88 38.63 -5.30
N GLY A 888 15.86 38.11 -4.08
CA GLY A 888 15.63 36.68 -3.80
C GLY A 888 14.25 36.20 -4.28
N PHE A 889 13.21 37.03 -4.10
CA PHE A 889 11.88 36.76 -4.62
C PHE A 889 11.84 36.77 -6.16
N GLY A 890 12.56 37.69 -6.81
CA GLY A 890 12.74 37.71 -8.27
C GLY A 890 13.41 36.45 -8.80
N ILE A 891 14.53 36.03 -8.17
CA ILE A 891 15.26 34.79 -8.53
C ILE A 891 14.34 33.57 -8.46
N TYR A 892 13.53 33.44 -7.40
CA TYR A 892 12.57 32.35 -7.26
C TYR A 892 11.51 32.34 -8.38
N ILE A 893 10.97 33.50 -8.76
CA ILE A 893 9.99 33.59 -9.85
C ILE A 893 10.62 33.20 -11.19
N ASP A 894 11.80 33.71 -11.52
CA ASP A 894 12.47 33.37 -12.79
C ASP A 894 12.89 31.90 -12.85
N GLU A 895 13.22 31.30 -11.70
CA GLU A 895 13.50 29.87 -11.56
C GLU A 895 12.26 29.00 -11.82
N LEU A 896 11.06 29.44 -11.43
CA LEU A 896 9.80 28.76 -11.79
C LEU A 896 9.49 28.82 -13.30
N TYR A 897 9.84 29.92 -13.98
CA TYR A 897 9.57 30.11 -15.41
C TYR A 897 10.73 29.69 -16.34
N GLY A 898 11.90 29.33 -15.79
CA GLY A 898 13.09 28.94 -16.57
C GLY A 898 13.87 30.10 -17.20
N ASN A 899 13.69 31.33 -16.71
CA ASN A 899 14.25 32.56 -17.30
C ASN A 899 15.68 32.85 -16.84
N PHE A 900 16.64 31.98 -17.21
CA PHE A 900 18.05 32.09 -16.81
C PHE A 900 18.70 33.45 -17.12
N GLU A 901 18.28 34.14 -18.19
CA GLU A 901 18.81 35.45 -18.60
C GLU A 901 18.54 36.56 -17.57
N ILE A 902 17.43 36.50 -16.83
CA ILE A 902 17.04 37.48 -15.80
C ILE A 902 17.60 37.06 -14.43
N GLN A 903 17.63 35.75 -14.18
CA GLN A 903 18.14 35.14 -12.94
C GLN A 903 19.61 35.53 -12.64
N ILE A 904 20.48 35.50 -13.66
CA ILE A 904 21.92 35.79 -13.51
C ILE A 904 22.18 37.25 -13.03
N PRO A 905 21.62 38.30 -13.67
CA PRO A 905 21.66 39.68 -13.15
C PRO A 905 21.23 39.82 -11.69
N TYR A 906 20.13 39.18 -11.27
CA TYR A 906 19.69 39.26 -9.88
C TYR A 906 20.71 38.67 -8.90
N PHE A 907 21.29 37.50 -9.19
CA PHE A 907 22.37 36.93 -8.37
C PHE A 907 23.60 37.85 -8.30
N ILE A 908 24.00 38.45 -9.42
CA ILE A 908 25.17 39.36 -9.47
C ILE A 908 24.92 40.61 -8.60
N ILE A 909 23.74 41.24 -8.71
CA ILE A 909 23.38 42.41 -7.90
C ILE A 909 23.29 42.04 -6.42
N LEU A 910 22.65 40.91 -6.09
CA LEU A 910 22.54 40.39 -4.72
C LEU A 910 23.92 40.18 -4.08
N ALA A 911 24.85 39.55 -4.81
CA ALA A 911 26.22 39.32 -4.35
C ALA A 911 26.99 40.63 -4.15
N MET A 912 26.92 41.56 -5.11
CA MET A 912 27.62 42.85 -5.01
C MET A 912 27.14 43.70 -3.82
N LEU A 913 25.83 43.79 -3.59
CA LEU A 913 25.25 44.57 -2.49
C LEU A 913 25.67 44.04 -1.11
N ASN A 914 25.58 42.72 -0.91
CA ASN A 914 25.92 42.10 0.37
C ASN A 914 27.45 42.09 0.61
N LEU A 915 28.26 41.86 -0.43
CA LEU A 915 29.72 41.96 -0.32
C LEU A 915 30.16 43.41 -0.01
N PHE A 916 29.53 44.41 -0.63
CA PHE A 916 29.81 45.82 -0.33
C PHE A 916 29.51 46.17 1.13
N TYR A 917 28.33 45.80 1.65
CA TYR A 917 27.99 46.03 3.04
C TYR A 917 28.93 45.27 4.00
N PHE A 918 29.24 44.01 3.71
CA PHE A 918 30.18 43.20 4.48
C PHE A 918 31.56 43.87 4.56
N MET A 919 32.10 44.35 3.43
CA MET A 919 33.41 45.02 3.38
C MET A 919 33.42 46.36 4.13
N LEU A 920 32.33 47.14 4.08
CA LEU A 920 32.18 48.36 4.90
C LEU A 920 32.22 48.03 6.39
N LEU A 921 31.42 47.05 6.82
CA LEU A 921 31.34 46.67 8.23
C LEU A 921 32.66 46.07 8.73
N PHE A 922 33.28 45.20 7.93
CA PHE A 922 34.57 44.59 8.25
C PHE A 922 35.69 45.64 8.39
N ASN A 923 35.69 46.68 7.56
CA ASN A 923 36.63 47.80 7.69
C ASN A 923 36.42 48.57 9.01
N GLU A 924 35.19 48.88 9.40
CA GLU A 924 34.91 49.51 10.71
C GLU A 924 35.25 48.58 11.90
N ILE A 925 35.06 47.26 11.76
CA ILE A 925 35.52 46.27 12.75
C ILE A 925 37.04 46.30 12.89
N LEU A 926 37.78 46.20 11.78
CA LEU A 926 39.26 46.27 11.77
C LEU A 926 39.77 47.58 12.36
N LYS A 927 39.14 48.70 12.02
CA LYS A 927 39.43 50.05 12.56
C LYS A 927 39.17 50.13 14.06
N SER A 928 38.06 49.57 14.56
CA SER A 928 37.77 49.49 16.00
C SER A 928 38.80 48.62 16.74
N TYR A 929 39.17 47.46 16.19
CA TYR A 929 40.18 46.59 16.80
C TYR A 929 41.59 47.20 16.73
N TYR A 930 41.93 47.87 15.63
CA TYR A 930 43.19 48.61 15.50
C TYR A 930 43.30 49.70 16.57
N LEU A 931 42.21 50.43 16.86
CA LEU A 931 42.16 51.43 17.94
C LEU A 931 42.27 50.78 19.34
N GLU A 932 41.63 49.62 19.58
CA GLU A 932 41.76 48.89 20.86
C GLU A 932 43.20 48.34 21.07
N LEU A 933 43.84 47.89 19.98
CA LEU A 933 45.19 47.31 20.00
C LEU A 933 46.31 48.36 19.81
N GLU A 934 46.00 49.62 19.52
CA GLU A 934 46.97 50.68 19.22
C GLU A 934 48.04 50.81 20.31
N GLY A 935 47.66 50.71 21.59
CA GLY A 935 48.59 50.74 22.73
C GLY A 935 49.45 49.47 22.91
N LYS A 936 49.09 48.34 22.28
CA LYS A 936 49.95 47.15 22.18
C LYS A 936 50.87 47.26 20.96
N PHE A 937 50.35 47.73 19.82
CA PHE A 937 51.16 47.98 18.63
C PHE A 937 52.22 49.05 18.86
N ASP A 938 51.95 50.09 19.66
CA ASP A 938 52.96 51.07 20.04
C ASP A 938 54.12 50.44 20.83
N LYS A 939 53.91 49.42 21.68
CA LYS A 939 55.01 48.66 22.31
C LYS A 939 55.85 47.86 21.31
N VAL A 940 55.22 47.36 20.23
CA VAL A 940 55.91 46.65 19.15
C VAL A 940 56.68 47.63 18.26
N ARG A 941 56.09 48.79 17.94
CA ARG A 941 56.75 49.92 17.27
C ARG A 941 57.95 50.41 18.07
N ASP A 942 57.81 50.57 19.39
CA ASP A 942 58.91 50.99 20.27
C ASP A 942 60.05 49.95 20.21
N LYS A 943 59.77 48.64 20.30
CA LYS A 943 60.79 47.59 20.10
C LYS A 943 61.43 47.62 18.71
N LEU A 944 60.64 47.72 17.64
CA LEU A 944 61.13 47.81 16.26
C LEU A 944 61.97 49.07 16.03
N SER A 945 61.64 50.18 16.71
CA SER A 945 62.39 51.44 16.61
C SER A 945 63.80 51.36 17.21
N VAL A 946 63.98 50.46 18.19
CA VAL A 946 65.28 50.15 18.80
C VAL A 946 66.07 49.13 17.96
N ILE A 947 65.40 48.13 17.39
CA ILE A 947 66.04 47.07 16.58
C ILE A 947 66.47 47.59 15.19
N ALA A 948 65.67 48.47 14.56
CA ALA A 948 65.90 48.99 13.22
C ALA A 948 65.87 50.54 13.17
N PRO A 949 66.84 51.24 13.81
CA PRO A 949 66.85 52.70 13.88
C PRO A 949 67.01 53.38 12.51
N TRP A 950 67.53 52.68 11.50
CA TRP A 950 67.59 53.13 10.11
C TRP A 950 66.18 53.31 9.50
N ALA A 951 65.25 52.39 9.80
CA ALA A 951 63.87 52.47 9.32
C ALA A 951 63.10 53.63 9.97
N VAL A 952 63.43 54.00 11.21
CA VAL A 952 62.82 55.16 11.89
C VAL A 952 63.28 56.50 11.27
N LYS A 953 64.51 56.56 10.73
CA LYS A 953 65.04 57.74 10.04
C LYS A 953 64.48 57.90 8.62
N HIS A 954 64.19 56.80 7.91
CA HIS A 954 63.70 56.86 6.54
C HIS A 954 62.24 57.40 6.48
N PRO A 955 61.95 58.44 5.67
CA PRO A 955 60.66 59.16 5.75
C PRO A 955 59.43 58.29 5.47
N TYR A 956 59.57 57.27 4.61
CA TYR A 956 58.49 56.33 4.31
C TYR A 956 58.13 55.44 5.51
N PHE A 957 59.14 54.83 6.14
CA PHE A 957 58.96 53.88 7.25
C PHE A 957 58.65 54.60 8.58
N ARG A 958 59.20 55.81 8.78
CA ARG A 958 58.90 56.67 9.93
C ARG A 958 57.40 56.89 10.13
N LYS A 959 56.61 57.02 9.06
CA LYS A 959 55.15 57.20 9.11
C LYS A 959 54.41 56.04 9.77
N TYR A 960 54.97 54.82 9.72
CA TYR A 960 54.38 53.60 10.27
C TYR A 960 54.99 53.16 11.61
N LEU A 961 56.24 53.56 11.86
CA LEU A 961 57.02 53.24 13.07
C LEU A 961 56.93 54.30 14.18
N GLU A 962 56.52 55.55 13.88
CA GLU A 962 56.39 56.60 14.91
C GLU A 962 55.25 56.28 15.89
N ASN A 963 55.58 56.24 17.19
CA ASN A 963 54.65 55.91 18.28
C ASN A 963 53.43 56.85 18.31
N SER A 964 52.23 56.27 18.23
CA SER A 964 50.98 57.03 18.06
C SER A 964 50.67 57.89 19.29
N THR A 965 50.93 57.40 20.50
CA THR A 965 50.69 58.15 21.74
C THR A 965 51.67 59.31 21.91
N GLN A 966 52.94 59.14 21.52
CA GLN A 966 53.91 60.23 21.50
C GLN A 966 53.54 61.30 20.47
N ARG A 967 53.12 60.88 19.27
CA ARG A 967 52.63 61.79 18.21
C ARG A 967 51.40 62.57 18.67
N ARG A 968 50.40 61.92 19.30
CA ARG A 968 49.22 62.59 19.89
C ARG A 968 49.61 63.58 20.98
N LYS A 969 50.53 63.24 21.90
CA LYS A 969 51.05 64.16 22.92
C LYS A 969 51.79 65.36 22.31
N ARG A 970 52.63 65.15 21.28
CA ARG A 970 53.30 66.25 20.55
C ARG A 970 52.29 67.18 19.90
N ILE A 971 51.31 66.64 19.18
CA ILE A 971 50.25 67.43 18.52
C ILE A 971 49.41 68.17 19.56
N GLN A 972 49.02 67.55 20.68
CA GLN A 972 48.32 68.24 21.76
C GLN A 972 49.15 69.36 22.40
N ASN A 973 50.44 69.15 22.65
CA ASN A 973 51.32 70.20 23.18
C ASN A 973 51.54 71.34 22.17
N GLN A 974 51.69 71.03 20.88
CA GLN A 974 51.76 72.04 19.81
C GLN A 974 50.43 72.80 19.69
N TYR A 975 49.30 72.11 19.72
CA TYR A 975 47.98 72.73 19.69
C TYR A 975 47.70 73.57 20.94
N GLN A 976 48.18 73.17 22.12
CA GLN A 976 48.13 74.00 23.33
C GLN A 976 49.03 75.23 23.25
N LYS A 977 50.23 75.13 22.64
CA LYS A 977 51.10 76.27 22.36
C LYS A 977 50.45 77.23 21.36
N ILE A 978 49.90 76.72 20.25
CA ILE A 978 49.14 77.48 19.25
C ILE A 978 47.89 78.10 19.89
N LYS A 979 47.14 77.37 20.72
CA LYS A 979 45.96 77.90 21.42
C LYS A 979 46.35 79.00 22.41
N LYS A 980 47.43 78.86 23.18
CA LYS A 980 47.94 79.93 24.05
C LYS A 980 48.36 81.16 23.25
N TYR A 981 49.09 80.97 22.16
CA TYR A 981 49.54 82.03 21.25
C TYR A 981 48.35 82.76 20.62
N LEU A 982 47.39 82.03 20.05
CA LEU A 982 46.15 82.59 19.51
C LEU A 982 45.31 83.27 20.60
N PHE A 983 45.25 82.75 21.83
CA PHE A 983 44.56 83.45 22.94
C PHE A 983 45.23 84.77 23.33
N SER A 984 46.57 84.85 23.29
CA SER A 984 47.28 86.11 23.55
C SER A 984 47.07 87.17 22.48
N TYR A 985 46.76 86.79 21.23
CA TYR A 985 46.36 87.72 20.17
C TYR A 985 44.84 87.96 20.11
N ALA A 986 44.02 86.98 20.51
CA ALA A 986 42.56 87.11 20.51
C ALA A 986 42.05 88.04 21.62
N LYS A 987 42.74 88.14 22.76
CA LYS A 987 42.42 89.12 23.82
C LYS A 987 42.45 90.57 23.30
N PRO A 988 43.58 91.10 22.78
CA PRO A 988 43.62 92.47 22.28
C PRO A 988 42.72 92.69 21.06
N ILE A 989 42.48 91.67 20.22
CA ILE A 989 41.49 91.79 19.12
C ILE A 989 40.05 91.89 19.64
N LYS A 990 39.71 91.17 20.72
CA LYS A 990 38.38 91.26 21.36
C LYS A 990 38.21 92.61 22.07
N GLU A 991 39.22 93.07 22.79
CA GLU A 991 39.25 94.41 23.41
C GLU A 991 39.18 95.52 22.34
N LEU A 992 39.90 95.39 21.22
CA LEU A 992 39.80 96.33 20.09
C LEU A 992 38.40 96.32 19.45
N LYS A 993 37.76 95.14 19.33
CA LYS A 993 36.40 95.01 18.79
C LYS A 993 35.32 95.53 19.74
N GLU A 994 35.51 95.34 21.05
CA GLU A 994 34.64 95.91 22.09
C GLU A 994 34.80 97.45 22.15
N ASN A 995 36.01 97.97 21.97
CA ASN A 995 36.27 99.42 21.84
C ASN A 995 35.74 100.01 20.52
N LEU A 996 35.83 99.29 19.39
CA LEU A 996 35.22 99.72 18.12
C LEU A 996 33.69 99.71 18.19
N ASN A 997 33.10 98.78 18.95
CA ASN A 997 31.66 98.74 19.20
C ASN A 997 31.19 99.84 20.17
N SER A 998 32.00 100.26 21.14
CA SER A 998 31.67 101.41 22.00
C SER A 998 31.79 102.75 21.26
N LEU A 999 32.76 102.87 20.34
CA LEU A 999 32.88 103.99 19.41
C LEU A 999 31.70 104.08 18.42
N SER A 1000 31.22 102.96 17.86
CA SER A 1000 30.08 102.97 16.94
C SER A 1000 28.74 103.27 17.61
N THR A 1001 28.60 103.02 18.92
CA THR A 1001 27.37 103.37 19.67
C THR A 1001 27.23 104.86 20.03
N GLN A 1002 28.23 105.72 19.80
CA GLN A 1002 28.12 107.16 20.04
C GLN A 1002 27.65 107.98 18.82
N ILE A 1003 27.53 107.37 17.64
CA ILE A 1003 27.13 108.07 16.41
C ILE A 1003 25.71 107.65 16.01
N ARG A 1004 24.71 108.51 16.27
CA ARG A 1004 23.36 108.37 15.70
C ARG A 1004 23.38 108.73 14.21
N PRO A 1005 22.60 108.03 13.35
CA PRO A 1005 22.62 108.28 11.91
C PRO A 1005 21.80 109.53 11.55
N THR A 1006 22.46 110.50 10.91
CA THR A 1006 21.80 111.56 10.13
C THR A 1006 22.35 111.54 8.71
N ASN A 1007 21.46 111.58 7.72
CA ASN A 1007 21.77 111.38 6.31
C ASN A 1007 22.62 112.50 5.70
N SER A 1008 23.91 112.24 5.41
CA SER A 1008 24.64 112.77 4.24
C SER A 1008 26.07 112.24 4.20
N ASN A 1009 26.56 111.80 3.04
CA ASN A 1009 27.99 111.48 2.84
C ASN A 1009 28.87 112.69 3.20
N PRO A 1010 30.04 112.45 3.81
CA PRO A 1010 31.25 112.66 3.00
C PRO A 1010 32.35 111.60 3.20
N GLN A 1011 33.27 111.56 2.24
CA GLN A 1011 34.51 110.78 2.30
C GLN A 1011 35.41 111.24 3.45
N ILE A 1012 36.10 110.31 4.12
CA ILE A 1012 37.25 110.61 4.98
C ILE A 1012 38.42 109.70 4.55
N LEU A 1013 39.52 110.32 4.12
CA LEU A 1013 40.79 109.63 3.89
C LEU A 1013 41.35 109.12 5.22
N LEU A 1014 41.76 107.84 5.27
CA LEU A 1014 42.65 107.36 6.33
C LEU A 1014 44.10 107.66 5.95
N ASN A 1015 44.82 108.39 6.81
CA ASN A 1015 46.25 108.62 6.65
C ASN A 1015 47.06 107.30 6.72
N GLN A 1016 48.04 107.15 5.82
CA GLN A 1016 48.67 105.87 5.50
C GLN A 1016 49.78 105.38 6.46
N GLU A 1017 50.05 106.06 7.57
CA GLU A 1017 51.32 105.84 8.30
C GLU A 1017 51.35 104.70 9.34
N GLN A 1018 50.23 104.03 9.66
CA GLN A 1018 50.24 102.94 10.65
C GLN A 1018 50.17 101.51 10.09
N VAL A 1019 50.13 101.32 8.76
CA VAL A 1019 49.98 99.98 8.15
C VAL A 1019 51.33 99.25 7.90
N LYS A 1020 52.48 99.94 8.01
CA LYS A 1020 53.81 99.41 7.63
C LYS A 1020 54.46 98.39 8.59
N LYS A 1021 53.71 97.68 9.45
CA LYS A 1021 54.23 96.59 10.30
C LYS A 1021 53.32 95.34 10.37
N LEU A 1022 52.99 94.77 9.21
CA LEU A 1022 52.76 93.32 9.09
C LEU A 1022 53.71 92.72 8.03
N PRO A 1023 54.41 91.61 8.32
CA PRO A 1023 55.27 90.97 7.33
C PRO A 1023 54.46 90.27 6.24
N SER A 1024 54.88 90.48 5.00
CA SER A 1024 54.31 89.91 3.77
C SER A 1024 54.53 88.40 3.67
N LYS A 1025 53.62 87.61 4.26
CA LYS A 1025 53.58 86.16 4.05
C LYS A 1025 52.18 85.55 4.19
N PHE A 1026 51.22 86.09 3.42
CA PHE A 1026 49.85 85.56 3.35
C PHE A 1026 49.24 85.53 1.93
N GLU A 1027 50.06 85.60 0.88
CA GLU A 1027 49.63 85.28 -0.50
C GLU A 1027 49.90 83.81 -0.83
N PHE A 1028 49.09 82.91 -0.30
CA PHE A 1028 48.86 81.54 -0.82
C PHE A 1028 47.74 80.87 0.00
N LEU A 1029 46.49 81.30 -0.15
CA LEU A 1029 45.32 80.65 0.48
C LEU A 1029 43.96 81.00 -0.16
N ASN A 1030 43.89 80.98 -1.49
CA ASN A 1030 42.70 80.63 -2.29
C ASN A 1030 43.18 79.54 -3.27
N ASP A 1031 42.51 78.41 -3.53
CA ASP A 1031 41.20 77.94 -3.07
C ASP A 1031 41.28 76.63 -2.25
N ASN A 1032 40.14 75.97 -1.99
CA ASN A 1032 39.99 74.63 -1.37
C ASN A 1032 40.16 74.47 0.16
N TYR A 1033 40.21 75.54 0.97
CA TYR A 1033 40.22 75.41 2.45
C TYR A 1033 39.05 76.05 3.22
N GLN A 1034 38.04 76.63 2.55
CA GLN A 1034 36.85 77.18 3.24
C GLN A 1034 35.85 76.11 3.74
N SER A 1035 35.85 74.88 3.23
CA SER A 1035 34.85 73.85 3.60
C SER A 1035 35.19 73.01 4.85
N ARG A 1036 36.38 73.19 5.45
CA ARG A 1036 36.83 72.41 6.63
C ARG A 1036 37.11 73.23 7.90
N ALA A 1037 37.02 74.56 7.85
CA ALA A 1037 37.16 75.42 9.01
C ALA A 1037 35.84 75.61 9.81
N SER A 1038 34.69 75.41 9.16
CA SER A 1038 33.34 75.63 9.73
C SER A 1038 32.86 74.56 10.72
N ILE A 1039 33.54 73.42 10.84
CA ILE A 1039 33.11 72.27 11.68
C ILE A 1039 33.75 72.28 13.09
N VAL A 1040 34.72 73.16 13.35
CA VAL A 1040 35.42 73.22 14.67
C VAL A 1040 34.96 74.40 15.54
N ILE A 1041 34.15 75.32 15.00
CA ILE A 1041 33.66 76.51 15.73
C ILE A 1041 32.25 76.30 16.31
N SER A 1042 31.48 75.30 15.86
CA SER A 1042 30.18 74.92 16.42
C SER A 1042 30.25 73.97 17.64
N SER A 1043 31.44 73.78 18.22
CA SER A 1043 31.66 72.97 19.42
C SER A 1043 32.50 73.69 20.49
N PHE A 1044 32.31 75.00 20.60
CA PHE A 1044 32.76 75.85 21.71
C PHE A 1044 31.63 76.76 22.19
#